data_AF-A0A4R5DIJ9-F1
#
_entry.id   AF-A0A4R5DIJ9-F1
#
_cell.length_a   1.000
_cell.length_b   1.000
_cell.length_c   1.000
_cell.angle_alpha   90.00
_cell.angle_beta   90.00
_cell.angle_gamma   90.00
#
_symmetry.space_group_name_H-M   'P 1'
#
loop_
_entity.id
_entity.type
_entity.pdbx_description
1 polymer ?
#
loop_
_entity_poly.entity_id
_entity_poly.type
_entity_poly.pdbx_seq_one_letter_code
_entity_poly.pdbx_strand_id
1 'polypeptide(L)'
;MASWTRCRVCGATRSGALRTLDTVCRETPAAAATLSNVAPLSSVPIDVLSDVLNDQIRLIACFDRSNRICSELRTDPPVLSSPRKDHPVQAPPDPGTWGYNSGGPVRQPFLHELVSCLHAPTVALSAADGQIRPAGAQGVLCHERRVLSELRVTVDGHEPEPAGHGLRAAGHATFTGIVRHLGDPTADPTVRLERTRTARPDGIQERLHLVNSSRGPIAATVRLHLAADFATTDQIKYGDSPTGARVTAHDDGVTWSDGGLRVDITASPGGALEPAAVGVVLAWTVELAARSSWTVTVDVAVAFVGEPPPGAFAPADGPGWDTVTVAGRPDLARLARQSVDDLTALALTDPLAAGDTFLAAGSPWFFTLFGRDSLWAARLSLPLGTDLARGTLRTLARRQGRRHDPRTAQAPGKILHEVRIESAVAAGLPPVYFGTVDATALWVCLLHDAWRWGLDDGDVAGLLDPLEAALRWLTEEADPDGDGFLEYVDETGAGLANQGWKDSGDSIQFPDGSIAEPPIALSEAQAYAHEAALSGAALLDAFGRPGSKRLRDWAAELRDRFAAAFWVIDEQGRFPAIALDGAKTPVDTATSNLGHLLGTGLLRPDEAAVVAERLGRPDLDAGYGLRTMSADAAGFNPLGYHAGSIWPHDTAIAVRGLARDGHSSVAAVLADGLLRAAPDFGHRLPELFAGTDARAGEPVLAYPAACRPQAWSAAAVITLLQTAVGLTADVPNGTLTVAPDPAFRDWFPLRVDGLRVAGHPLAVAVGADGRAEARTTAPVRVRLPDPADTVAG
;
A
#
# COMPACT_ATOMS: atom_id res chain seq x y z
N MET A 1 -55.69 2.91 3.61
CA MET A 1 -56.49 3.74 4.54
C MET A 1 -57.07 2.82 5.61
N ALA A 2 -56.53 2.80 6.82
CA ALA A 2 -57.15 2.15 7.98
C ALA A 2 -56.42 2.50 9.29
N SER A 3 -57.23 2.57 10.34
CA SER A 3 -57.02 2.58 11.79
C SER A 3 -55.69 2.12 12.43
N TRP A 4 -55.36 2.86 13.49
CA TRP A 4 -54.70 2.48 14.74
C TRP A 4 -54.57 0.97 15.06
N THR A 5 -53.36 0.55 15.44
CA THR A 5 -53.14 -0.52 16.44
C THR A 5 -51.83 -0.30 17.20
N ARG A 6 -51.92 -0.30 18.53
CA ARG A 6 -50.81 -0.24 19.50
C ARG A 6 -50.01 -1.53 19.50
N CYS A 7 -48.68 -1.45 19.56
CA CYS A 7 -47.85 -2.56 20.03
C CYS A 7 -47.89 -2.60 21.57
N ARG A 8 -48.58 -3.59 22.14
CA ARG A 8 -48.50 -3.91 23.57
C ARG A 8 -47.17 -4.61 23.80
N VAL A 9 -46.20 -3.90 24.39
CA VAL A 9 -45.18 -4.43 25.32
C VAL A 9 -44.14 -3.37 25.73
N CYS A 10 -43.93 -2.25 25.01
CA CYS A 10 -42.93 -1.26 25.48
C CYS A 10 -43.19 0.25 25.27
N GLY A 11 -44.28 0.68 24.64
CA GLY A 11 -44.85 2.04 24.80
C GLY A 11 -43.91 3.26 24.92
N ALA A 12 -42.91 3.43 24.05
CA ALA A 12 -42.09 4.65 24.02
C ALA A 12 -41.73 5.11 22.60
N THR A 13 -41.91 6.42 22.34
CA THR A 13 -41.48 7.16 21.14
C THR A 13 -40.14 7.86 21.39
N ARG A 14 -39.26 7.87 20.37
CA ARG A 14 -37.98 8.61 20.33
C ARG A 14 -38.16 10.12 20.54
N SER A 15 -37.50 10.69 21.55
CA SER A 15 -36.75 11.96 21.45
C SER A 15 -36.07 12.30 22.78
N GLY A 16 -34.77 12.59 22.79
CA GLY A 16 -34.10 13.19 23.95
C GLY A 16 -32.71 12.65 24.28
N ALA A 17 -31.88 12.31 23.29
CA ALA A 17 -30.45 12.14 23.52
C ALA A 17 -29.80 13.52 23.63
N LEU A 18 -29.58 14.00 24.86
CA LEU A 18 -28.52 14.94 25.27
C LEU A 18 -28.71 15.30 26.75
N ARG A 19 -27.62 15.18 27.52
CA ARG A 19 -27.42 15.53 28.95
C ARG A 19 -27.85 14.45 29.96
N THR A 20 -26.91 13.64 30.46
CA THR A 20 -26.30 13.77 31.82
C THR A 20 -25.35 12.60 32.07
N LEU A 21 -24.04 12.85 31.99
CA LEU A 21 -23.03 12.09 32.72
C LEU A 21 -22.38 13.11 33.66
N ASP A 22 -23.16 13.50 34.68
CA ASP A 22 -22.62 14.19 35.83
C ASP A 22 -23.51 13.91 37.04
N THR A 23 -22.84 13.62 38.16
CA THR A 23 -23.34 13.68 39.53
C THR A 23 -24.27 12.56 40.06
N VAL A 24 -23.65 11.46 40.53
CA VAL A 24 -24.13 10.76 41.75
C VAL A 24 -23.03 10.90 42.81
N CYS A 25 -23.16 11.95 43.62
CA CYS A 25 -22.39 12.19 44.84
C CYS A 25 -23.27 13.00 45.80
N ARG A 26 -23.19 12.67 47.10
CA ARG A 26 -23.90 13.19 48.31
C ARG A 26 -25.09 12.30 48.68
N GLU A 27 -25.14 11.67 49.86
CA GLU A 27 -25.03 12.21 51.24
C GLU A 27 -24.38 11.17 52.20
N THR A 28 -23.15 11.39 52.73
CA THR A 28 -22.71 11.80 54.12
C THR A 28 -22.85 10.77 55.28
N PRO A 29 -22.08 10.83 56.40
CA PRO A 29 -20.64 11.18 56.62
C PRO A 29 -19.89 10.42 57.78
N ALA A 30 -18.55 10.59 57.78
CA ALA A 30 -17.60 10.77 58.92
C ALA A 30 -16.97 9.60 59.74
N ALA A 31 -15.62 9.59 59.69
CA ALA A 31 -14.59 9.46 60.75
C ALA A 31 -13.55 8.34 60.47
N ALA A 32 -12.41 8.61 59.84
CA ALA A 32 -11.17 9.26 60.33
C ALA A 32 -10.12 8.29 60.91
N ALA A 33 -8.88 8.41 60.37
CA ALA A 33 -7.57 7.99 60.88
C ALA A 33 -7.21 6.47 60.88
N THR A 34 -6.20 6.05 60.10
CA THR A 34 -4.75 6.13 60.43
C THR A 34 -3.96 5.33 59.38
N LEU A 35 -3.04 5.97 58.65
CA LEU A 35 -1.96 5.31 57.91
C LEU A 35 -0.65 5.64 58.65
N SER A 36 0.09 4.61 59.06
CA SER A 36 1.52 4.75 59.40
C SER A 36 2.20 3.38 59.36
N ASN A 37 3.27 3.32 58.55
CA ASN A 37 4.48 2.49 58.66
C ASN A 37 4.34 0.97 58.51
N VAL A 38 4.93 0.39 57.47
CA VAL A 38 6.26 -0.27 57.47
C VAL A 38 6.57 -0.72 56.02
N ALA A 39 7.78 -0.44 55.55
CA ALA A 39 8.47 -1.15 54.47
C ALA A 39 9.67 -1.88 55.09
N PRO A 40 10.43 -2.71 54.37
CA PRO A 40 10.12 -3.73 53.35
C PRO A 40 10.65 -5.11 53.81
N LEU A 41 10.40 -6.22 53.10
CA LEU A 41 11.34 -7.35 53.05
C LEU A 41 10.97 -8.37 51.95
N SER A 42 12.04 -8.90 51.38
CA SER A 42 12.22 -9.74 50.22
C SER A 42 11.88 -11.23 50.44
N SER A 43 11.73 -11.93 49.30
CA SER A 43 11.89 -13.38 49.05
C SER A 43 10.78 -14.36 49.49
N VAL A 44 10.14 -15.02 48.50
CA VAL A 44 9.94 -16.49 48.32
C VAL A 44 9.00 -16.72 47.09
N PRO A 45 9.17 -17.82 46.31
CA PRO A 45 8.75 -17.95 44.90
C PRO A 45 7.39 -18.63 44.65
N ILE A 46 7.01 -18.62 43.37
CA ILE A 46 5.85 -19.22 42.69
C ILE A 46 5.44 -20.58 43.27
N ASP A 47 4.28 -20.58 43.91
CA ASP A 47 3.17 -21.54 43.82
C ASP A 47 2.26 -21.28 45.03
N VAL A 48 0.94 -21.41 44.87
CA VAL A 48 -0.13 -21.02 45.81
C VAL A 48 -0.65 -19.59 45.62
N LEU A 49 -1.43 -19.39 44.54
CA LEU A 49 -2.54 -18.42 44.47
C LEU A 49 -3.54 -18.79 43.35
N SER A 50 -3.83 -20.09 43.19
CA SER A 50 -4.85 -20.59 42.26
C SER A 50 -6.25 -20.72 42.87
N ASP A 51 -6.44 -20.47 44.17
CA ASP A 51 -7.71 -20.81 44.85
C ASP A 51 -8.50 -19.62 45.41
N VAL A 52 -8.23 -18.38 44.96
CA VAL A 52 -9.05 -17.20 45.35
C VAL A 52 -9.58 -16.40 44.14
N LEU A 53 -9.29 -16.82 42.91
CA LEU A 53 -9.80 -16.19 41.69
C LEU A 53 -10.79 -17.05 40.89
N ASN A 54 -11.23 -18.18 41.45
CA ASN A 54 -12.17 -19.11 40.80
C ASN A 54 -13.62 -19.03 41.33
N ASP A 55 -13.90 -18.19 42.32
CA ASP A 55 -15.24 -18.07 42.96
C ASP A 55 -15.99 -16.75 42.66
N GLN A 56 -15.53 -15.96 41.67
CA GLN A 56 -16.24 -14.76 41.21
C GLN A 56 -16.66 -14.80 39.72
N ILE A 57 -16.39 -15.89 38.98
CA ILE A 57 -16.86 -16.08 37.59
C ILE A 57 -17.69 -17.38 37.47
N ARG A 58 -18.65 -17.55 38.38
CA ARG A 58 -19.71 -18.60 38.28
C ARG A 58 -21.11 -18.08 38.62
N LEU A 59 -21.34 -16.78 38.44
CA LEU A 59 -22.64 -16.15 38.73
C LEU A 59 -23.25 -15.33 37.57
N ILE A 60 -22.70 -15.42 36.35
CA ILE A 60 -23.33 -14.87 35.14
C ILE A 60 -23.15 -15.86 33.98
N ALA A 61 -23.83 -17.01 34.08
CA ALA A 61 -24.08 -17.93 32.96
C ALA A 61 -25.24 -18.86 33.33
N CYS A 62 -26.37 -18.26 33.73
CA CYS A 62 -27.62 -18.99 33.95
C CYS A 62 -28.80 -18.14 33.49
N PHE A 63 -28.82 -17.83 32.20
CA PHE A 63 -30.04 -17.47 31.46
C PHE A 63 -29.69 -17.66 29.98
N ASP A 64 -29.99 -18.85 29.46
CA ASP A 64 -30.67 -19.06 28.18
C ASP A 64 -30.27 -20.41 27.55
N ARG A 65 -30.89 -21.49 28.03
CA ARG A 65 -31.04 -22.75 27.29
C ARG A 65 -32.17 -23.55 27.91
N SER A 66 -33.38 -23.30 27.42
CA SER A 66 -34.50 -24.21 27.56
C SER A 66 -35.42 -24.06 26.35
N ASN A 67 -35.19 -24.89 25.34
CA ASN A 67 -36.28 -25.65 24.73
C ASN A 67 -35.76 -26.98 24.19
N ARG A 68 -36.43 -28.04 24.63
CA ARG A 68 -36.06 -29.45 24.55
C ARG A 68 -36.96 -30.18 23.53
N ILE A 69 -36.33 -31.11 22.80
CA ILE A 69 -36.73 -32.52 22.57
C ILE A 69 -37.88 -32.90 21.60
N CYS A 70 -37.54 -33.81 20.67
CA CYS A 70 -38.13 -35.15 20.33
C CYS A 70 -37.56 -35.55 18.94
N SER A 71 -37.16 -36.76 18.54
CA SER A 71 -37.25 -38.17 19.03
C SER A 71 -36.38 -39.02 18.08
N GLU A 72 -35.37 -39.76 18.54
CA GLU A 72 -35.32 -41.24 18.73
C GLU A 72 -35.24 -42.19 17.50
N LEU A 73 -34.14 -42.98 17.51
CA LEU A 73 -33.98 -44.42 17.19
C LEU A 73 -33.84 -44.94 15.74
N ARG A 74 -32.66 -45.55 15.46
CA ARG A 74 -32.41 -46.88 14.81
C ARG A 74 -30.89 -47.08 14.56
N THR A 75 -30.18 -47.89 15.36
CA THR A 75 -29.76 -49.30 15.13
C THR A 75 -28.85 -49.55 13.90
N ASP A 76 -27.56 -49.81 14.15
CA ASP A 76 -26.55 -50.32 13.19
C ASP A 76 -26.64 -51.84 12.95
N PRO A 77 -26.16 -52.32 11.79
CA PRO A 77 -25.27 -53.50 11.73
C PRO A 77 -24.07 -53.32 10.73
N PRO A 78 -23.12 -54.27 10.63
CA PRO A 78 -21.68 -53.96 10.65
C PRO A 78 -20.99 -53.93 9.27
N VAL A 79 -19.86 -53.19 9.19
CA VAL A 79 -18.96 -53.18 8.03
C VAL A 79 -17.73 -54.04 8.28
N LEU A 80 -17.41 -54.84 7.26
CA LEU A 80 -16.26 -55.74 7.12
C LEU A 80 -14.93 -54.99 7.07
N SER A 81 -13.94 -55.61 7.72
CA SER A 81 -12.53 -55.20 7.80
C SER A 81 -11.75 -55.38 6.49
N SER A 82 -10.95 -54.38 6.11
CA SER A 82 -9.67 -54.58 5.42
C SER A 82 -8.66 -53.48 5.82
N PRO A 83 -7.34 -53.76 5.84
CA PRO A 83 -6.39 -53.04 6.69
C PRO A 83 -5.75 -51.83 5.99
N ARG A 84 -5.83 -50.65 6.60
CA ARG A 84 -4.94 -49.52 6.30
C ARG A 84 -3.70 -49.62 7.18
N LYS A 85 -2.54 -49.31 6.59
CA LYS A 85 -1.24 -49.19 7.27
C LYS A 85 -1.27 -47.95 8.16
N ASP A 86 -0.96 -48.14 9.43
CA ASP A 86 -0.81 -47.07 10.42
C ASP A 86 0.43 -46.21 10.11
N HIS A 87 0.20 -44.93 9.83
CA HIS A 87 1.10 -43.84 10.22
C HIS A 87 0.31 -42.93 11.16
N PRO A 88 0.81 -42.59 12.36
CA PRO A 88 0.07 -41.74 13.28
C PRO A 88 0.03 -40.32 12.72
N VAL A 89 -1.13 -39.92 12.20
CA VAL A 89 -1.45 -38.51 11.94
C VAL A 89 -1.66 -37.86 13.30
N GLN A 90 -0.70 -37.03 13.72
CA GLN A 90 -0.93 -36.07 14.80
C GLN A 90 -2.07 -35.15 14.35
N ALA A 91 -3.04 -34.92 15.25
CA ALA A 91 -4.08 -33.93 15.03
C ALA A 91 -3.42 -32.58 14.65
N PRO A 92 -3.91 -31.87 13.62
CA PRO A 92 -3.39 -30.57 13.27
C PRO A 92 -3.52 -29.63 14.48
N PRO A 93 -2.49 -28.81 14.78
CA PRO A 93 -2.63 -27.74 15.75
C PRO A 93 -3.70 -26.75 15.26
N ASP A 94 -4.39 -26.14 16.22
CA ASP A 94 -5.44 -25.13 16.04
C ASP A 94 -5.00 -24.06 15.01
N PRO A 95 -5.75 -23.83 13.90
CA PRO A 95 -5.41 -22.82 12.91
C PRO A 95 -5.79 -21.45 13.46
N GLY A 96 -4.92 -20.88 14.30
CA GLY A 96 -5.27 -19.62 14.94
C GLY A 96 -4.28 -19.16 15.99
N THR A 97 -3.03 -18.90 15.60
CA THR A 97 -2.22 -17.82 16.19
C THR A 97 -1.00 -17.55 15.31
N TRP A 98 -1.09 -16.51 14.47
CA TRP A 98 0.01 -15.55 14.44
C TRP A 98 0.40 -15.26 15.88
N GLY A 99 1.68 -15.10 16.21
CA GLY A 99 2.14 -14.79 17.55
C GLY A 99 1.49 -13.52 18.10
N TYR A 100 0.25 -13.63 18.57
CA TYR A 100 -0.42 -12.71 19.44
C TYR A 100 0.26 -12.96 20.78
N ASN A 101 1.29 -12.16 21.03
CA ASN A 101 1.64 -11.81 22.39
C ASN A 101 0.34 -11.55 23.14
N SER A 102 0.24 -12.06 24.35
CA SER A 102 -0.94 -12.06 25.22
C SER A 102 -1.37 -10.67 25.72
N GLY A 103 -1.41 -9.66 24.83
CA GLY A 103 -1.63 -8.26 25.15
C GLY A 103 -2.44 -7.51 24.09
N GLY A 104 -3.76 -7.43 24.29
CA GLY A 104 -4.63 -6.43 23.66
C GLY A 104 -4.70 -6.38 22.11
N PRO A 105 -5.58 -5.55 21.55
CA PRO A 105 -5.63 -5.33 20.11
C PRO A 105 -4.37 -4.57 19.65
N VAL A 106 -3.73 -5.06 18.58
CA VAL A 106 -2.62 -4.38 17.89
C VAL A 106 -3.09 -3.00 17.43
N ARG A 107 -2.36 -1.94 17.77
CA ARG A 107 -2.70 -0.55 17.43
C ARG A 107 -1.71 0.00 16.44
N GLN A 108 -2.03 -0.11 15.15
CA GLN A 108 -1.20 0.49 14.12
C GLN A 108 -1.26 2.03 14.17
N PRO A 109 -0.16 2.74 13.89
CA PRO A 109 -0.13 4.20 13.91
C PRO A 109 -0.87 4.79 12.71
N PHE A 110 -1.49 5.96 12.92
CA PHE A 110 -2.08 6.75 11.83
C PHE A 110 -1.01 7.52 11.04
N LEU A 111 -0.99 7.36 9.72
CA LEU A 111 -0.07 8.09 8.83
C LEU A 111 -0.71 9.30 8.13
N HIS A 112 -2.03 9.33 8.01
CA HIS A 112 -2.73 10.29 7.16
C HIS A 112 -2.51 11.77 7.51
N GLU A 113 -2.35 12.11 8.80
CA GLU A 113 -2.08 13.48 9.25
C GLU A 113 -0.60 13.87 9.18
N LEU A 114 0.28 12.91 8.89
CA LEU A 114 1.72 13.16 8.84
C LEU A 114 2.11 13.72 7.47
N VAL A 115 3.02 14.69 7.50
CA VAL A 115 3.73 15.15 6.32
C VAL A 115 4.85 14.16 6.03
N SER A 116 4.68 13.40 4.94
CA SER A 116 5.64 12.42 4.44
C SER A 116 6.57 13.05 3.41
N CYS A 117 7.78 13.39 3.84
CA CYS A 117 8.84 13.98 3.02
C CYS A 117 9.92 12.92 2.77
N LEU A 118 10.06 12.43 1.54
CA LEU A 118 10.89 11.27 1.23
C LEU A 118 11.80 11.45 0.02
N HIS A 119 12.87 10.68 0.04
CA HIS A 119 13.71 10.35 -1.09
C HIS A 119 14.35 9.01 -0.76
N ALA A 120 13.95 7.95 -1.46
CA ALA A 120 14.32 6.58 -1.13
C ALA A 120 15.84 6.42 -0.97
N PRO A 121 16.31 5.68 0.04
CA PRO A 121 15.57 4.89 1.03
C PRO A 121 15.20 5.66 2.32
N THR A 122 15.14 7.00 2.28
CA THR A 122 14.87 7.85 3.45
C THR A 122 13.48 8.50 3.41
N VAL A 123 12.80 8.52 4.55
CA VAL A 123 11.55 9.29 4.75
C VAL A 123 11.56 9.98 6.10
N ALA A 124 11.13 11.24 6.13
CA ALA A 124 10.83 11.96 7.36
C ALA A 124 9.32 12.14 7.50
N LEU A 125 8.78 11.56 8.57
CA LEU A 125 7.38 11.63 8.98
C LEU A 125 7.26 12.62 10.15
N SER A 126 6.63 13.76 9.90
CA SER A 126 6.39 14.77 10.93
C SER A 126 4.92 15.17 10.99
N ALA A 127 4.52 15.78 12.11
CA ALA A 127 3.23 16.48 12.16
C ALA A 127 3.21 17.67 11.19
N ALA A 128 2.02 18.23 10.97
CA ALA A 128 1.77 19.38 10.10
C ALA A 128 2.49 20.68 10.53
N ASP A 129 2.98 20.75 11.77
CA ASP A 129 3.82 21.84 12.29
C ASP A 129 5.32 21.63 12.00
N GLY A 130 5.68 20.53 11.36
CA GLY A 130 7.05 20.13 11.04
C GLY A 130 7.77 19.40 12.16
N GLN A 131 7.23 19.38 13.37
CA GLN A 131 7.88 18.73 14.51
C GLN A 131 7.84 17.21 14.37
N ILE A 132 8.95 16.57 14.74
CA ILE A 132 9.03 15.12 14.92
C ILE A 132 9.11 14.89 16.42
N ARG A 133 8.04 14.33 16.97
CA ARG A 133 7.89 14.00 18.39
C ARG A 133 8.02 12.49 18.57
N PRO A 134 8.43 11.99 19.75
CA PRO A 134 8.49 10.56 20.04
C PRO A 134 7.08 9.97 20.23
N ALA A 135 6.27 10.00 19.18
CA ALA A 135 4.86 9.61 19.18
C ALA A 135 4.46 8.94 17.87
N GLY A 136 3.86 7.75 17.96
CA GLY A 136 3.40 6.98 16.80
C GLY A 136 4.54 6.71 15.81
N ALA A 137 4.24 6.91 14.52
CA ALA A 137 5.18 6.69 13.42
C ALA A 137 6.11 7.88 13.11
N GLN A 138 6.02 8.99 13.85
CA GLN A 138 6.89 10.14 13.60
C GLN A 138 8.36 9.73 13.74
N GLY A 139 9.19 10.27 12.84
CA GLY A 139 10.61 9.96 12.81
C GLY A 139 11.26 10.27 11.46
N VAL A 140 12.58 10.18 11.44
CA VAL A 140 13.33 9.98 10.19
C VAL A 140 13.66 8.51 10.12
N LEU A 141 13.21 7.85 9.05
CA LEU A 141 13.48 6.46 8.76
C LEU A 141 14.40 6.37 7.55
N CYS A 142 15.41 5.52 7.63
CA CYS A 142 16.35 5.23 6.54
C CYS A 142 16.72 3.74 6.61
N HIS A 143 16.72 3.05 5.45
CA HIS A 143 16.99 1.61 5.39
C HIS A 143 16.17 0.80 6.42
N GLU A 144 14.86 1.05 6.44
CA GLU A 144 13.87 0.36 7.29
C GLU A 144 14.07 0.53 8.81
N ARG A 145 14.85 1.53 9.24
CA ARG A 145 15.09 1.87 10.66
C ARG A 145 14.83 3.34 10.95
N ARG A 146 14.22 3.65 12.11
CA ARG A 146 14.01 5.02 12.61
C ARG A 146 15.30 5.60 13.20
N VAL A 147 16.09 6.22 12.34
CA VAL A 147 17.36 6.86 12.67
C VAL A 147 17.20 8.11 13.54
N LEU A 148 16.04 8.79 13.49
CA LEU A 148 15.66 9.83 14.45
C LEU A 148 14.24 9.62 14.95
N SER A 149 14.06 9.58 16.28
CA SER A 149 12.76 9.49 16.96
C SER A 149 12.25 10.83 17.48
N GLU A 150 13.13 11.83 17.60
CA GLU A 150 12.78 13.22 17.90
C GLU A 150 13.60 14.18 17.05
N LEU A 151 12.93 15.19 16.50
CA LEU A 151 13.51 16.37 15.86
C LEU A 151 12.54 17.53 16.09
N ARG A 152 12.76 18.24 17.21
CA ARG A 152 11.82 19.22 17.74
C ARG A 152 12.48 20.57 17.99
N VAL A 153 11.87 21.66 17.52
CA VAL A 153 12.41 23.01 17.63
C VAL A 153 11.60 23.84 18.61
N THR A 154 12.28 24.51 19.55
CA THR A 154 11.69 25.50 20.46
C THR A 154 12.42 26.84 20.38
N VAL A 155 11.71 27.93 20.68
CA VAL A 155 12.26 29.29 20.84
C VAL A 155 11.88 29.75 22.24
N ASP A 156 12.88 30.07 23.06
CA ASP A 156 12.73 30.39 24.50
C ASP A 156 11.88 29.34 25.26
N GLY A 157 12.08 28.06 24.90
CA GLY A 157 11.37 26.93 25.51
C GLY A 157 9.95 26.68 25.00
N HIS A 158 9.47 27.47 24.05
CA HIS A 158 8.14 27.32 23.46
C HIS A 158 8.22 26.80 22.02
N GLU A 159 7.38 25.83 21.65
CA GLU A 159 7.25 25.43 20.25
C GLU A 159 6.54 26.55 19.45
N PRO A 160 7.01 26.88 18.24
CA PRO A 160 6.32 27.83 17.37
C PRO A 160 4.88 27.37 17.07
N GLU A 161 3.92 28.28 17.16
CA GLU A 161 2.51 27.99 16.86
C GLU A 161 2.33 27.79 15.34
N PRO A 162 1.76 26.68 14.86
CA PRO A 162 1.68 26.42 13.43
C PRO A 162 0.79 27.43 12.69
N ALA A 163 1.33 28.02 11.62
CA ALA A 163 0.59 28.89 10.71
C ALA A 163 0.29 28.22 9.36
N GLY A 164 1.10 27.24 8.96
CA GLY A 164 0.88 26.49 7.72
C GLY A 164 2.05 25.60 7.35
N HIS A 165 1.80 24.68 6.43
CA HIS A 165 2.81 23.82 5.83
C HIS A 165 2.49 23.57 4.35
N GLY A 166 3.47 23.05 3.63
CA GLY A 166 3.29 22.61 2.25
C GLY A 166 4.41 21.69 1.81
N LEU A 167 4.02 20.57 1.19
CA LEU A 167 4.91 19.69 0.46
C LEU A 167 5.08 20.26 -0.96
N ARG A 168 6.28 20.73 -1.29
CA ARG A 168 6.58 21.38 -2.59
C ARG A 168 6.98 20.36 -3.66
N ALA A 169 7.65 19.31 -3.19
CA ALA A 169 7.99 18.10 -3.93
C ALA A 169 8.03 16.94 -2.91
N ALA A 170 8.07 15.70 -3.37
CA ALA A 170 7.98 14.52 -2.53
C ALA A 170 9.07 14.50 -1.45
N GLY A 171 10.27 15.00 -1.78
CA GLY A 171 11.40 15.16 -0.87
C GLY A 171 11.62 16.57 -0.34
N HIS A 172 10.68 17.50 -0.48
CA HIS A 172 10.85 18.89 0.00
C HIS A 172 9.59 19.45 0.67
N ALA A 173 9.67 19.68 1.99
CA ALA A 173 8.58 20.23 2.79
C ALA A 173 8.95 21.58 3.42
N THR A 174 7.94 22.45 3.54
CA THR A 174 8.06 23.76 4.20
C THR A 174 7.02 23.87 5.31
N PHE A 175 7.42 24.46 6.44
CA PHE A 175 6.57 24.68 7.61
C PHE A 175 6.78 26.11 8.11
N THR A 176 5.72 26.76 8.57
CA THR A 176 5.77 28.11 9.14
C THR A 176 5.12 28.09 10.50
N GLY A 177 5.87 28.49 11.52
CA GLY A 177 5.40 28.68 12.89
C GLY A 177 5.55 30.12 13.35
N ILE A 178 4.70 30.55 14.27
CA ILE A 178 4.66 31.90 14.84
C ILE A 178 5.24 31.86 16.25
N VAL A 179 6.05 32.87 16.59
CA VAL A 179 6.67 33.01 17.91
C VAL A 179 6.03 34.20 18.63
N ARG A 180 4.79 34.04 19.09
CA ARG A 180 3.94 35.15 19.58
C ARG A 180 4.45 35.86 20.83
N HIS A 181 5.30 35.21 21.61
CA HIS A 181 5.87 35.80 22.82
C HIS A 181 7.03 36.78 22.53
N LEU A 182 7.45 36.89 21.26
CA LEU A 182 8.48 37.84 20.81
C LEU A 182 7.92 38.87 19.83
N GLY A 183 8.60 40.02 19.74
CA GLY A 183 8.30 41.09 18.79
C GLY A 183 7.43 42.20 19.36
N ASP A 184 6.64 42.85 18.49
CA ASP A 184 5.79 43.98 18.87
C ASP A 184 4.64 43.53 19.80
N PRO A 185 4.28 44.28 20.86
CA PRO A 185 3.22 43.93 21.81
C PRO A 185 1.82 44.21 21.23
N THR A 186 1.50 43.59 20.10
CA THR A 186 0.23 43.75 19.37
C THR A 186 -0.39 42.38 19.10
N ALA A 187 -1.65 42.37 18.62
CA ALA A 187 -2.30 41.12 18.23
C ALA A 187 -1.65 40.47 16.98
N ASP A 188 -1.01 41.26 16.13
CA ASP A 188 -0.38 40.80 14.90
C ASP A 188 1.00 40.18 15.18
N PRO A 189 1.25 38.94 14.73
CA PRO A 189 2.54 38.31 14.95
C PRO A 189 3.62 38.97 14.10
N THR A 190 4.74 39.28 14.74
CA THR A 190 5.88 39.94 14.07
C THR A 190 7.16 39.10 14.08
N VAL A 191 7.14 37.93 14.71
CA VAL A 191 8.25 36.96 14.68
C VAL A 191 7.72 35.60 14.24
N ARG A 192 8.42 34.99 13.27
CA ARG A 192 8.08 33.67 12.75
C ARG A 192 9.32 32.81 12.55
N LEU A 193 9.14 31.50 12.66
CA LEU A 193 10.13 30.50 12.29
C LEU A 193 9.66 29.78 11.03
N GLU A 194 10.43 29.90 9.96
CA GLU A 194 10.28 29.12 8.75
C GLU A 194 11.21 27.91 8.83
N ARG A 195 10.68 26.73 8.52
CA ARG A 195 11.43 25.48 8.48
C ARG A 195 11.31 24.86 7.10
N THR A 196 12.44 24.47 6.53
CA THR A 196 12.51 23.74 5.26
C THR A 196 13.21 22.41 5.48
N ARG A 197 12.55 21.32 5.11
CA ARG A 197 13.11 19.96 5.14
C ARG A 197 13.35 19.47 3.73
N THR A 198 14.53 18.93 3.49
CA THR A 198 14.88 18.20 2.27
C THR A 198 15.27 16.78 2.64
N ALA A 199 14.59 15.77 2.08
CA ALA A 199 14.99 14.39 2.18
C ALA A 199 16.07 14.07 1.14
N ARG A 200 17.06 13.28 1.53
CA ARG A 200 18.18 12.80 0.70
C ARG A 200 18.27 11.28 0.85
N PRO A 201 18.91 10.57 -0.10
CA PRO A 201 19.15 9.14 0.06
C PRO A 201 19.81 8.76 1.39
N ASP A 202 20.70 9.61 1.87
CA ASP A 202 21.56 9.43 3.04
C ASP A 202 21.11 10.27 4.24
N GLY A 203 19.79 10.52 4.40
CA GLY A 203 19.24 11.24 5.55
C GLY A 203 18.45 12.48 5.17
N ILE A 204 18.55 13.55 5.97
CA ILE A 204 17.79 14.78 5.74
C ILE A 204 18.64 16.02 5.97
N GLN A 205 18.23 17.11 5.34
CA GLN A 205 18.67 18.46 5.70
C GLN A 205 17.50 19.27 6.24
N GLU A 206 17.71 19.97 7.34
CA GLU A 206 16.78 20.91 7.95
C GLU A 206 17.36 22.32 7.90
N ARG A 207 16.58 23.28 7.41
CA ARG A 207 16.92 24.69 7.48
C ARG A 207 15.91 25.42 8.34
N LEU A 208 16.37 26.05 9.41
CA LEU A 208 15.57 26.87 10.30
C LEU A 208 15.88 28.35 10.04
N HIS A 209 14.85 29.15 9.81
CA HIS A 209 14.96 30.57 9.47
C HIS A 209 14.04 31.39 10.38
N LEU A 210 14.62 32.03 11.40
CA LEU A 210 13.90 32.90 12.33
C LEU A 210 13.88 34.32 11.78
N VAL A 211 12.69 34.87 11.57
CA VAL A 211 12.51 36.19 10.95
C VAL A 211 11.90 37.16 11.96
N ASN A 212 12.61 38.25 12.26
CA ASN A 212 12.12 39.37 13.05
C ASN A 212 11.53 40.45 12.12
N SER A 213 10.22 40.52 12.02
CA SER A 213 9.47 41.56 11.31
C SER A 213 8.93 42.65 12.25
N SER A 214 9.36 42.69 13.51
CA SER A 214 8.94 43.72 14.47
C SER A 214 9.68 45.05 14.25
N ARG A 215 9.31 46.08 15.01
CA ARG A 215 9.98 47.39 14.98
C ARG A 215 11.20 47.45 15.88
N GLY A 216 11.33 46.53 16.83
CA GLY A 216 12.42 46.46 17.81
C GLY A 216 13.36 45.28 17.56
N PRO A 217 14.52 45.28 18.23
CA PRO A 217 15.34 44.08 18.30
C PRO A 217 14.67 43.00 19.17
N ILE A 218 15.01 41.74 18.92
CA ILE A 218 14.64 40.60 19.77
C ILE A 218 15.91 39.84 20.16
N ALA A 219 15.88 39.20 21.33
CA ALA A 219 16.84 38.20 21.74
C ALA A 219 16.07 36.92 22.04
N ALA A 220 16.59 35.78 21.58
CA ALA A 220 15.96 34.48 21.79
C ALA A 220 17.02 33.38 21.88
N THR A 221 16.65 32.25 22.47
CA THR A 221 17.40 31.00 22.35
C THR A 221 16.59 30.01 21.51
N VAL A 222 17.12 29.65 20.34
CA VAL A 222 16.57 28.57 19.51
C VAL A 222 17.19 27.26 19.97
N ARG A 223 16.37 26.25 20.28
CA ARG A 223 16.82 24.91 20.66
C ARG A 223 16.28 23.87 19.70
N LEU A 224 17.14 22.95 19.31
CA LEU A 224 16.81 21.77 18.51
C LEU A 224 17.05 20.52 19.37
N HIS A 225 15.95 19.85 19.75
CA HIS A 225 15.94 18.59 20.49
C HIS A 225 16.01 17.43 19.50
N LEU A 226 16.95 16.51 19.73
CA LEU A 226 17.22 15.38 18.84
C LEU A 226 17.32 14.10 19.66
N ALA A 227 16.71 13.02 19.18
CA ALA A 227 16.87 11.67 19.73
C ALA A 227 16.82 10.61 18.62
N ALA A 228 17.46 9.47 18.87
CA ALA A 228 17.47 8.30 18.00
C ALA A 228 17.09 7.03 18.78
N ASP A 229 16.49 6.06 18.11
CA ASP A 229 16.16 4.75 18.69
C ASP A 229 16.43 3.55 17.78
N PHE A 230 16.64 3.75 16.48
CA PHE A 230 16.88 2.71 15.47
C PHE A 230 15.78 1.63 15.42
N ALA A 231 14.57 1.97 15.83
CA ALA A 231 13.43 1.06 15.77
C ALA A 231 13.18 0.59 14.33
N THR A 232 12.91 -0.70 14.13
CA THR A 232 12.56 -1.22 12.81
C THR A 232 11.15 -0.75 12.41
N THR A 233 10.87 -0.72 11.11
CA THR A 233 9.53 -0.41 10.58
C THR A 233 8.44 -1.28 11.21
N ASP A 234 8.71 -2.57 11.45
CA ASP A 234 7.76 -3.48 12.09
C ASP A 234 7.53 -3.16 13.57
N GLN A 235 8.60 -2.88 14.33
CA GLN A 235 8.46 -2.45 15.73
C GLN A 235 7.58 -1.20 15.83
N ILE A 236 7.76 -0.24 14.93
CA ILE A 236 6.97 0.99 14.87
C ILE A 236 5.52 0.70 14.46
N LYS A 237 5.32 -0.14 13.44
CA LYS A 237 3.99 -0.45 12.87
C LYS A 237 3.12 -1.22 13.87
N TYR A 238 3.71 -2.11 14.66
CA TYR A 238 2.99 -3.00 15.58
C TYR A 238 3.08 -2.58 17.06
N GLY A 239 3.85 -1.54 17.39
CA GLY A 239 3.85 -0.90 18.71
C GLY A 239 4.82 -1.50 19.73
N ASP A 240 5.85 -2.19 19.28
CA ASP A 240 6.90 -2.71 20.14
C ASP A 240 7.81 -1.57 20.64
N SER A 241 8.20 -1.62 21.91
CA SER A 241 9.08 -0.59 22.50
C SER A 241 10.53 -0.80 22.03
N PRO A 242 11.16 0.18 21.36
CA PRO A 242 12.56 0.04 20.98
C PRO A 242 13.47 0.08 22.20
N THR A 243 14.39 -0.88 22.28
CA THR A 243 15.47 -0.88 23.28
C THR A 243 16.51 0.15 22.89
N GLY A 244 16.62 1.21 23.69
CA GLY A 244 17.23 2.48 23.31
C GLY A 244 18.71 2.44 22.90
N ALA A 245 19.02 3.23 21.86
CA ALA A 245 20.36 3.73 21.61
C ALA A 245 20.55 5.05 22.39
N ARG A 246 21.24 4.99 23.54
CA ARG A 246 21.75 6.18 24.21
C ARG A 246 23.19 6.46 23.74
N VAL A 247 23.57 7.74 23.85
CA VAL A 247 24.97 8.29 23.91
C VAL A 247 25.65 8.46 22.52
N THR A 248 26.55 9.41 22.18
CA THR A 248 27.41 10.39 22.90
C THR A 248 27.70 11.59 21.97
N ALA A 249 27.76 12.82 22.50
CA ALA A 249 28.12 14.01 21.71
C ALA A 249 29.65 14.19 21.62
N HIS A 250 30.14 14.69 20.48
CA HIS A 250 31.50 15.19 20.28
C HIS A 250 31.46 16.70 20.02
N ASP A 251 32.60 17.38 20.17
CA ASP A 251 32.68 18.86 20.21
C ASP A 251 32.11 19.59 18.98
N ASP A 252 31.91 18.89 17.84
CA ASP A 252 31.39 19.45 16.58
C ASP A 252 30.16 18.71 16.00
N GLY A 253 29.56 17.75 16.72
CA GLY A 253 28.42 16.98 16.20
C GLY A 253 27.88 15.88 17.11
N VAL A 254 26.72 15.35 16.73
CA VAL A 254 26.04 14.26 17.46
C VAL A 254 26.10 13.02 16.58
N THR A 255 26.84 12.01 17.01
CA THR A 255 26.93 10.73 16.32
C THR A 255 26.21 9.64 17.11
N TRP A 256 25.34 8.88 16.44
CA TRP A 256 24.66 7.70 16.98
C TRP A 256 24.89 6.47 16.11
N SER A 257 24.87 5.29 16.71
CA SER A 257 24.95 4.03 15.96
C SER A 257 24.32 2.87 16.75
N ASP A 258 23.68 1.94 16.03
CA ASP A 258 23.22 0.64 16.54
C ASP A 258 24.20 -0.51 16.20
N GLY A 259 25.38 -0.18 15.63
CA GLY A 259 26.36 -1.12 15.12
C GLY A 259 26.16 -1.52 13.64
N GLY A 260 25.00 -1.26 13.05
CA GLY A 260 24.73 -1.47 11.61
C GLY A 260 24.54 -0.19 10.82
N LEU A 261 23.88 0.81 11.40
CA LEU A 261 23.77 2.17 10.87
C LEU A 261 24.48 3.15 11.79
N ARG A 262 24.98 4.23 11.19
CA ARG A 262 25.54 5.41 11.85
C ARG A 262 24.77 6.63 11.38
N VAL A 263 24.48 7.53 12.31
CA VAL A 263 23.84 8.82 12.06
C VAL A 263 24.79 9.90 12.56
N ASP A 264 25.19 10.81 11.70
CA ASP A 264 26.01 11.98 12.03
C ASP A 264 25.19 13.25 11.83
N ILE A 265 25.12 14.09 12.87
CA ILE A 265 24.39 15.36 12.83
C ILE A 265 25.37 16.52 12.95
N THR A 266 25.31 17.44 11.99
CA THR A 266 26.12 18.64 11.94
C THR A 266 25.24 19.87 11.76
N ALA A 267 25.68 21.01 12.27
CA ALA A 267 24.95 22.27 12.15
C ALA A 267 25.87 23.42 11.71
N SER A 268 25.36 24.29 10.84
CA SER A 268 26.06 25.46 10.33
C SER A 268 25.15 26.70 10.38
N PRO A 269 25.46 27.71 11.23
CA PRO A 269 26.53 27.73 12.21
C PRO A 269 26.34 26.68 13.33
N GLY A 270 27.43 26.26 13.97
CA GLY A 270 27.40 25.33 15.10
C GLY A 270 26.57 25.88 16.29
N GLY A 271 25.93 24.98 17.03
CA GLY A 271 25.16 25.29 18.25
C GLY A 271 25.85 24.76 19.49
N ALA A 272 25.59 25.38 20.65
CA ALA A 272 26.06 24.87 21.93
C ALA A 272 25.33 23.55 22.26
N LEU A 273 26.08 22.52 22.67
CA LEU A 273 25.53 21.25 23.10
C LEU A 273 25.04 21.35 24.55
N GLU A 274 23.75 21.13 24.77
CA GLU A 274 23.12 21.06 26.09
C GLU A 274 22.76 19.58 26.41
N PRO A 275 23.06 19.07 27.64
CA PRO A 275 22.64 17.74 28.06
C PRO A 275 21.11 17.61 28.14
N ALA A 276 20.57 16.47 27.72
CA ALA A 276 19.15 16.13 27.83
C ALA A 276 18.95 14.74 28.47
N ALA A 277 17.78 14.51 29.07
CA ALA A 277 17.45 13.21 29.67
C ALA A 277 17.36 12.08 28.63
N VAL A 278 16.97 12.43 27.40
CA VAL A 278 16.94 11.57 26.22
C VAL A 278 17.53 12.39 25.07
N GLY A 279 18.43 11.78 24.31
CA GLY A 279 19.04 12.42 23.15
C GLY A 279 19.97 13.58 23.53
N VAL A 280 19.87 14.69 22.79
CA VAL A 280 20.73 15.88 22.93
C VAL A 280 19.98 17.13 22.46
N VAL A 281 20.46 18.30 22.91
CA VAL A 281 19.94 19.59 22.47
C VAL A 281 21.07 20.44 21.88
N LEU A 282 20.84 20.99 20.68
CA LEU A 282 21.66 22.04 20.09
C LEU A 282 20.98 23.39 20.35
N ALA A 283 21.71 24.36 20.90
CA ALA A 283 21.19 25.66 21.29
C ALA A 283 21.95 26.82 20.62
N TRP A 284 21.21 27.81 20.12
CA TRP A 284 21.75 29.05 19.57
C TRP A 284 21.13 30.24 20.29
N THR A 285 21.97 31.09 20.87
CA THR A 285 21.54 32.40 21.35
C THR A 285 21.59 33.37 20.17
N VAL A 286 20.45 33.95 19.83
CA VAL A 286 20.29 34.82 18.65
C VAL A 286 19.86 36.20 19.10
N GLU A 287 20.60 37.22 18.66
CA GLU A 287 20.20 38.61 18.75
C GLU A 287 19.86 39.11 17.35
N LEU A 288 18.62 39.52 17.13
CA LEU A 288 18.13 39.98 15.85
C LEU A 288 17.71 41.43 15.95
N ALA A 289 18.30 42.28 15.12
CA ALA A 289 17.83 43.64 14.92
C ALA A 289 16.39 43.65 14.37
N ALA A 290 15.75 44.81 14.41
CA ALA A 290 14.49 44.99 13.72
C ALA A 290 14.66 44.69 12.23
N ARG A 291 13.69 43.95 11.64
CA ARG A 291 13.68 43.62 10.20
C ARG A 291 14.87 42.76 9.72
N SER A 292 15.50 41.98 10.59
CA SER A 292 16.53 41.02 10.23
C SER A 292 16.11 39.57 10.46
N SER A 293 16.92 38.62 10.00
CA SER A 293 16.69 37.19 10.21
C SER A 293 17.97 36.44 10.55
N TRP A 294 17.80 35.25 11.10
CA TRP A 294 18.87 34.29 11.41
C TRP A 294 18.54 32.95 10.77
N THR A 295 19.57 32.24 10.29
CA THR A 295 19.43 30.92 9.69
C THR A 295 20.43 29.95 10.30
N VAL A 296 19.99 28.71 10.51
CA VAL A 296 20.87 27.55 10.67
C VAL A 296 20.45 26.43 9.72
N THR A 297 21.43 25.73 9.17
CA THR A 297 21.25 24.49 8.45
C THR A 297 21.76 23.33 9.30
N VAL A 298 20.98 22.27 9.42
CA VAL A 298 21.31 21.05 10.15
C VAL A 298 21.26 19.89 9.18
N ASP A 299 22.37 19.19 9.03
CA ASP A 299 22.49 18.01 8.19
C ASP A 299 22.49 16.77 9.06
N VAL A 300 21.57 15.85 8.76
CA VAL A 300 21.49 14.50 9.33
C VAL A 300 21.95 13.54 8.23
N ALA A 301 23.14 12.99 8.39
CA ALA A 301 23.73 12.03 7.46
C ALA A 301 23.63 10.61 8.03
N VAL A 302 23.21 9.65 7.21
CA VAL A 302 23.06 8.25 7.56
C VAL A 302 23.97 7.41 6.68
N ALA A 303 24.71 6.48 7.29
CA ALA A 303 25.59 5.56 6.59
C ALA A 303 25.56 4.17 7.23
N PHE A 304 25.85 3.13 6.46
CA PHE A 304 26.12 1.81 7.02
C PHE A 304 27.46 1.80 7.76
N VAL A 305 27.51 1.04 8.86
CA VAL A 305 28.77 0.70 9.52
C VAL A 305 29.38 -0.49 8.76
N GLY A 306 30.30 -0.19 7.85
CA GLY A 306 30.89 -1.19 6.95
C GLY A 306 30.12 -1.30 5.63
N GLU A 307 30.21 -2.47 4.99
CA GLU A 307 29.52 -2.73 3.71
C GLU A 307 27.99 -2.83 3.91
N PRO A 308 27.18 -2.31 2.97
CA PRO A 308 25.73 -2.48 3.01
C PRO A 308 25.33 -3.97 3.06
N PRO A 309 24.36 -4.35 3.92
CA PRO A 309 23.92 -5.74 4.02
C PRO A 309 23.15 -6.17 2.76
N PRO A 310 23.04 -7.49 2.49
CA PRO A 310 22.11 -8.00 1.48
C PRO A 310 20.69 -7.47 1.70
N GLY A 311 20.01 -7.11 0.62
CA GLY A 311 18.68 -6.51 0.67
C GLY A 311 18.68 -4.99 0.89
N ALA A 312 19.83 -4.37 1.20
CA ALA A 312 19.97 -2.92 1.14
C ALA A 312 20.11 -2.45 -0.31
N PHE A 313 19.01 -2.01 -0.90
CA PHE A 313 19.02 -1.40 -2.23
C PHE A 313 19.58 0.03 -2.17
N ALA A 314 20.22 0.44 -3.27
CA ALA A 314 20.80 1.76 -3.40
C ALA A 314 19.75 2.76 -3.93
N PRO A 315 19.89 4.06 -3.64
CA PRO A 315 19.04 5.09 -4.25
C PRO A 315 19.24 5.16 -5.77
N ALA A 316 18.20 5.62 -6.47
CA ALA A 316 18.29 6.00 -7.88
C ALA A 316 17.86 7.47 -8.05
N ASP A 317 18.44 8.18 -9.01
CA ASP A 317 18.08 9.57 -9.37
C ASP A 317 16.75 9.64 -10.17
N GLY A 318 15.80 8.77 -9.83
CA GLY A 318 14.56 8.57 -10.56
C GLY A 318 14.68 7.66 -11.80
N PRO A 319 13.56 7.31 -12.43
CA PRO A 319 13.50 6.46 -13.63
C PRO A 319 13.86 7.19 -14.94
N GLY A 320 14.33 8.44 -14.90
CA GLY A 320 14.78 9.19 -16.08
C GLY A 320 13.65 9.73 -16.97
N TRP A 321 12.44 9.89 -16.44
CA TRP A 321 11.29 10.40 -17.21
C TRP A 321 11.41 11.89 -17.55
N ASP A 322 10.78 12.28 -18.66
CA ASP A 322 10.57 13.69 -18.96
C ASP A 322 9.56 14.30 -17.97
N THR A 323 9.55 15.64 -17.86
CA THR A 323 8.53 16.32 -17.07
C THR A 323 7.15 16.09 -17.66
N VAL A 324 6.30 15.37 -16.93
CA VAL A 324 4.91 15.13 -17.32
C VAL A 324 4.07 16.35 -17.03
N THR A 325 3.40 16.88 -18.05
CA THR A 325 2.46 18.00 -17.89
C THR A 325 1.09 17.61 -18.40
N VAL A 326 0.08 17.81 -17.55
CA VAL A 326 -1.32 17.66 -17.89
C VAL A 326 -1.98 19.03 -17.89
N ALA A 327 -2.71 19.36 -18.95
CA ALA A 327 -3.45 20.61 -19.10
C ALA A 327 -4.91 20.34 -19.50
N GLY A 328 -5.79 21.31 -19.24
CA GLY A 328 -7.23 21.22 -19.51
C GLY A 328 -8.07 20.92 -18.26
N ARG A 329 -7.58 20.05 -17.36
CA ARG A 329 -8.24 19.74 -16.07
C ARG A 329 -7.29 19.91 -14.87
N PRO A 330 -7.47 20.94 -14.00
CA PRO A 330 -6.50 21.29 -12.96
C PRO A 330 -6.31 20.26 -11.83
N ASP A 331 -7.35 19.52 -11.47
CA ASP A 331 -7.34 18.43 -10.49
C ASP A 331 -6.51 17.23 -10.97
N LEU A 332 -6.74 16.76 -12.21
CA LEU A 332 -5.91 15.75 -12.87
C LEU A 332 -4.45 16.21 -12.97
N ALA A 333 -4.23 17.48 -13.30
CA ALA A 333 -2.89 18.04 -13.37
C ALA A 333 -2.16 18.07 -12.02
N ARG A 334 -2.88 18.28 -10.91
CA ARG A 334 -2.30 18.18 -9.56
C ARG A 334 -2.01 16.73 -9.19
N LEU A 335 -2.94 15.81 -9.43
CA LEU A 335 -2.76 14.39 -9.14
C LEU A 335 -1.59 13.81 -9.95
N ALA A 336 -1.54 14.04 -11.27
CA ALA A 336 -0.46 13.54 -12.12
C ALA A 336 0.92 14.06 -11.72
N ARG A 337 1.05 15.36 -11.42
CA ARG A 337 2.33 15.92 -10.95
C ARG A 337 2.77 15.30 -9.63
N GLN A 338 1.86 15.21 -8.65
CA GLN A 338 2.17 14.63 -7.34
C GLN A 338 2.56 13.15 -7.46
N SER A 339 1.81 12.37 -8.26
CA SER A 339 2.10 10.97 -8.52
C SER A 339 3.47 10.74 -9.16
N VAL A 340 3.83 11.51 -10.20
CA VAL A 340 5.13 11.34 -10.89
C VAL A 340 6.30 11.71 -9.96
N ASP A 341 6.13 12.76 -9.16
CA ASP A 341 7.10 13.18 -8.15
C ASP A 341 7.27 12.11 -7.05
N ASP A 342 6.17 11.49 -6.62
CA ASP A 342 6.18 10.37 -5.66
C ASP A 342 6.88 9.13 -6.21
N LEU A 343 6.55 8.71 -7.43
CA LEU A 343 7.20 7.59 -8.11
C LEU A 343 8.71 7.84 -8.26
N THR A 344 9.10 9.07 -8.61
CA THR A 344 10.52 9.46 -8.71
C THR A 344 11.22 9.34 -7.36
N ALA A 345 10.60 9.81 -6.28
CA ALA A 345 11.15 9.73 -4.94
C ALA A 345 11.17 8.33 -4.34
N LEU A 346 10.42 7.37 -4.90
CA LEU A 346 10.42 5.95 -4.52
C LEU A 346 11.46 5.11 -5.28
N ALA A 347 12.21 5.71 -6.21
CA ALA A 347 13.13 4.99 -7.07
C ALA A 347 14.36 4.45 -6.31
N LEU A 348 14.65 3.17 -6.55
CA LEU A 348 15.81 2.45 -6.04
C LEU A 348 16.52 1.75 -7.20
N THR A 349 17.77 1.34 -7.00
CA THR A 349 18.54 0.56 -7.96
C THR A 349 19.09 -0.72 -7.32
N ASP A 350 19.25 -1.75 -8.15
CA ASP A 350 19.85 -3.01 -7.73
C ASP A 350 21.36 -2.84 -7.52
N PRO A 351 21.91 -3.07 -6.31
CA PRO A 351 23.36 -2.98 -6.11
C PRO A 351 24.14 -3.98 -6.98
N LEU A 352 23.51 -5.04 -7.49
CA LEU A 352 24.11 -5.97 -8.44
C LEU A 352 24.23 -5.41 -9.86
N ALA A 353 23.47 -4.36 -10.19
CA ALA A 353 23.49 -3.68 -11.49
C ALA A 353 22.89 -2.27 -11.35
N ALA A 354 23.72 -1.29 -10.99
CA ALA A 354 23.27 0.07 -10.64
C ALA A 354 22.49 0.82 -11.75
N GLY A 355 22.52 0.35 -13.00
CA GLY A 355 21.71 0.88 -14.09
C GLY A 355 20.26 0.39 -14.14
N ASP A 356 19.90 -0.62 -13.33
CA ASP A 356 18.56 -1.21 -13.32
C ASP A 356 17.73 -0.59 -12.18
N THR A 357 16.94 0.43 -12.53
CA THR A 357 16.04 1.12 -11.59
C THR A 357 14.71 0.39 -11.43
N PHE A 358 14.19 0.34 -10.20
CA PHE A 358 12.85 -0.12 -9.86
C PHE A 358 12.25 0.81 -8.80
N LEU A 359 10.98 0.61 -8.44
CA LEU A 359 10.32 1.40 -7.38
C LEU A 359 10.15 0.57 -6.11
N ALA A 360 10.46 1.16 -4.97
CA ALA A 360 10.02 0.63 -3.68
C ALA A 360 8.49 0.60 -3.62
N ALA A 361 7.91 -0.41 -2.95
CA ALA A 361 6.46 -0.58 -2.89
C ALA A 361 5.75 0.62 -2.25
N GLY A 362 6.21 1.08 -1.10
CA GLY A 362 5.71 2.32 -0.54
C GLY A 362 6.21 2.68 0.85
N SER A 363 5.99 3.94 1.18
CA SER A 363 6.57 4.56 2.37
C SER A 363 5.55 4.62 3.51
N PRO A 364 5.93 4.24 4.75
CA PRO A 364 7.27 3.81 5.17
C PRO A 364 7.45 2.29 5.26
N TRP A 365 6.37 1.49 5.24
CA TRP A 365 6.41 0.08 5.67
C TRP A 365 7.01 -0.88 4.65
N PHE A 366 6.89 -0.55 3.36
CA PHE A 366 7.26 -1.40 2.24
C PHE A 366 8.32 -0.71 1.38
N PHE A 367 9.29 -0.06 2.04
CA PHE A 367 10.23 0.86 1.39
C PHE A 367 11.44 0.13 0.76
N THR A 368 11.15 -0.99 0.07
CA THR A 368 12.12 -1.91 -0.54
C THR A 368 11.47 -2.64 -1.74
N LEU A 369 12.17 -3.60 -2.34
CA LEU A 369 11.70 -4.39 -3.48
C LEU A 369 10.57 -5.36 -3.06
N PHE A 370 9.39 -5.15 -3.64
CA PHE A 370 8.28 -6.08 -3.66
C PHE A 370 7.97 -6.42 -5.12
N GLY A 371 8.07 -7.70 -5.49
CA GLY A 371 7.98 -8.14 -6.87
C GLY A 371 6.68 -7.70 -7.53
N ARG A 372 5.54 -8.05 -6.93
CA ARG A 372 4.22 -7.70 -7.46
C ARG A 372 3.99 -6.20 -7.58
N ASP A 373 4.28 -5.44 -6.53
CA ASP A 373 4.10 -3.99 -6.49
C ASP A 373 4.95 -3.30 -7.56
N SER A 374 6.23 -3.67 -7.67
CA SER A 374 7.13 -3.12 -8.68
C SER A 374 6.66 -3.48 -10.10
N LEU A 375 6.17 -4.71 -10.32
CA LEU A 375 5.63 -5.14 -11.61
C LEU A 375 4.41 -4.32 -12.02
N TRP A 376 3.43 -4.13 -11.13
CA TRP A 376 2.25 -3.32 -11.42
C TRP A 376 2.59 -1.84 -11.59
N ALA A 377 3.41 -1.27 -10.71
CA ALA A 377 3.81 0.13 -10.82
C ALA A 377 4.54 0.40 -12.15
N ALA A 378 5.43 -0.49 -12.59
CA ALA A 378 6.08 -0.41 -13.89
C ALA A 378 5.08 -0.57 -15.05
N ARG A 379 4.16 -1.55 -14.96
CA ARG A 379 3.14 -1.83 -15.99
C ARG A 379 2.20 -0.66 -16.20
N LEU A 380 1.73 -0.02 -15.13
CA LEU A 380 0.84 1.13 -15.17
C LEU A 380 1.56 2.42 -15.63
N SER A 381 2.89 2.45 -15.53
CA SER A 381 3.72 3.61 -15.89
C SER A 381 4.37 3.53 -17.28
N LEU A 382 4.10 2.48 -18.07
CA LEU A 382 4.67 2.30 -19.42
C LEU A 382 4.52 3.52 -20.35
N PRO A 383 3.43 4.32 -20.30
CA PRO A 383 3.36 5.56 -21.08
C PRO A 383 4.47 6.58 -20.81
N LEU A 384 5.20 6.47 -19.70
CA LEU A 384 6.32 7.34 -19.34
C LEU A 384 7.66 6.84 -19.91
N GLY A 385 7.73 5.59 -20.36
CA GLY A 385 8.93 4.95 -20.92
C GLY A 385 9.13 3.52 -20.43
N THR A 386 10.05 2.80 -21.08
CA THR A 386 10.31 1.37 -20.83
C THR A 386 11.46 1.10 -19.87
N ASP A 387 12.23 2.12 -19.47
CA ASP A 387 13.40 1.95 -18.60
C ASP A 387 13.06 1.41 -17.20
N LEU A 388 11.97 1.89 -16.59
CA LEU A 388 11.51 1.36 -15.31
C LEU A 388 11.09 -0.12 -15.41
N ALA A 389 10.41 -0.49 -16.50
CA ALA A 389 10.03 -1.88 -16.76
C ALA A 389 11.27 -2.75 -16.97
N ARG A 390 12.23 -2.30 -17.77
CA ARG A 390 13.51 -2.98 -18.00
C ARG A 390 14.26 -3.24 -16.70
N GLY A 391 14.45 -2.21 -15.88
CA GLY A 391 15.17 -2.34 -14.60
C GLY A 391 14.46 -3.25 -13.62
N THR A 392 13.12 -3.16 -13.52
CA THR A 392 12.29 -4.04 -12.69
C THR A 392 12.39 -5.50 -13.13
N LEU A 393 12.21 -5.77 -14.43
CA LEU A 393 12.28 -7.12 -15.01
C LEU A 393 13.64 -7.78 -14.76
N ARG A 394 14.73 -7.06 -15.02
CA ARG A 394 16.12 -7.54 -14.82
C ARG A 394 16.44 -7.78 -13.35
N THR A 395 15.99 -6.89 -12.46
CA THR A 395 16.18 -7.01 -11.00
C THR A 395 15.51 -8.26 -10.44
N LEU A 396 14.28 -8.54 -10.88
CA LEU A 396 13.55 -9.74 -10.48
C LEU A 396 14.10 -11.02 -11.13
N ALA A 397 14.48 -10.97 -12.41
CA ALA A 397 15.05 -12.13 -13.11
C ALA A 397 16.36 -12.62 -12.48
N ARG A 398 17.22 -11.70 -11.99
CA ARG A 398 18.45 -12.07 -11.26
C ARG A 398 18.18 -12.89 -9.99
N ARG A 399 16.99 -12.75 -9.41
CA ARG A 399 16.56 -13.41 -8.17
C ARG A 399 15.46 -14.44 -8.41
N GLN A 400 15.20 -14.84 -9.66
CA GLN A 400 14.23 -15.88 -9.99
C GLN A 400 14.58 -17.20 -9.28
N GLY A 401 13.56 -17.90 -8.79
CA GLY A 401 13.71 -19.14 -8.05
C GLY A 401 14.38 -20.23 -8.88
N ARG A 402 15.26 -21.02 -8.25
CA ARG A 402 16.05 -22.08 -8.91
C ARG A 402 15.95 -23.45 -8.24
N ARG A 403 15.32 -23.51 -7.08
CA ARG A 403 15.16 -24.72 -6.27
C ARG A 403 13.83 -24.68 -5.54
N HIS A 404 13.36 -25.85 -5.14
CA HIS A 404 12.26 -25.98 -4.18
C HIS A 404 12.79 -25.73 -2.76
N ASP A 405 12.21 -24.77 -2.06
CA ASP A 405 12.56 -24.42 -0.68
C ASP A 405 11.33 -23.88 0.05
N PRO A 406 10.61 -24.73 0.82
CA PRO A 406 9.37 -24.36 1.49
C PRO A 406 9.51 -23.17 2.43
N ARG A 407 10.67 -23.02 3.10
CA ARG A 407 10.92 -21.88 4.02
C ARG A 407 10.86 -20.53 3.33
N THR A 408 11.25 -20.50 2.05
CA THR A 408 11.20 -19.28 1.22
C THR A 408 10.04 -19.29 0.24
N ALA A 409 9.19 -20.32 0.25
CA ALA A 409 8.15 -20.59 -0.76
C ALA A 409 8.68 -20.58 -2.21
N GLN A 410 9.96 -20.93 -2.39
CA GLN A 410 10.65 -20.86 -3.68
C GLN A 410 10.37 -22.12 -4.51
N ALA A 411 10.19 -21.92 -5.81
CA ALA A 411 10.14 -22.96 -6.82
C ALA A 411 10.94 -22.53 -8.06
N PRO A 412 11.45 -23.46 -8.89
CA PRO A 412 12.13 -23.12 -10.14
C PRO A 412 11.26 -22.25 -11.05
N GLY A 413 11.79 -21.14 -11.54
CA GLY A 413 11.09 -20.21 -12.43
C GLY A 413 10.19 -19.18 -11.73
N LYS A 414 9.88 -19.36 -10.44
CA LYS A 414 9.02 -18.45 -9.66
C LYS A 414 9.69 -17.10 -9.41
N ILE A 415 8.94 -16.01 -9.52
CA ILE A 415 9.40 -14.66 -9.15
C ILE A 415 9.08 -14.39 -7.67
N LEU A 416 9.98 -13.68 -6.98
CA LEU A 416 9.87 -13.43 -5.54
C LEU A 416 8.74 -12.45 -5.18
N HIS A 417 8.30 -12.53 -3.93
CA HIS A 417 7.37 -11.61 -3.28
C HIS A 417 8.09 -10.36 -2.79
N GLU A 418 9.12 -10.49 -1.94
CA GLU A 418 9.84 -9.35 -1.36
C GLU A 418 11.31 -9.64 -1.06
N VAL A 419 12.10 -8.57 -0.95
CA VAL A 419 13.49 -8.59 -0.44
C VAL A 419 13.65 -7.53 0.65
N ARG A 420 14.10 -7.96 1.82
CA ARG A 420 14.27 -7.14 3.03
C ARG A 420 15.68 -7.27 3.59
N ILE A 421 16.10 -6.28 4.38
CA ILE A 421 17.30 -6.43 5.22
C ILE A 421 16.94 -7.37 6.38
N GLU A 422 17.83 -8.30 6.75
CA GLU A 422 17.55 -9.33 7.78
C GLU A 422 17.07 -8.74 9.11
N SER A 423 17.62 -7.59 9.52
CA SER A 423 17.21 -6.89 10.75
C SER A 423 15.81 -6.28 10.70
N ALA A 424 15.21 -6.16 9.51
CA ALA A 424 13.95 -5.49 9.25
C ALA A 424 12.81 -6.45 8.88
N VAL A 425 13.03 -7.77 9.02
CA VAL A 425 12.02 -8.78 8.67
C VAL A 425 11.05 -9.01 9.82
N ALA A 426 9.77 -9.13 9.49
CA ALA A 426 8.74 -9.54 10.43
C ALA A 426 9.07 -10.93 11.00
N ALA A 427 8.72 -11.17 12.25
CA ALA A 427 8.95 -12.46 12.89
C ALA A 427 8.31 -13.60 12.07
N GLY A 428 9.13 -14.50 11.53
CA GLY A 428 8.69 -15.71 10.81
C GLY A 428 8.99 -15.74 9.31
N LEU A 429 9.09 -14.58 8.65
CA LEU A 429 9.39 -14.52 7.21
C LEU A 429 10.91 -14.54 6.95
N PRO A 430 11.37 -15.09 5.82
CA PRO A 430 12.77 -14.98 5.40
C PRO A 430 13.02 -13.62 4.70
N PRO A 431 14.27 -13.10 4.73
CA PRO A 431 14.60 -11.83 4.08
C PRO A 431 14.41 -11.81 2.56
N VAL A 432 14.42 -12.99 1.92
CA VAL A 432 14.04 -13.17 0.52
C VAL A 432 12.92 -14.19 0.49
N TYR A 433 11.72 -13.75 0.14
CA TYR A 433 10.51 -14.55 0.22
C TYR A 433 9.81 -14.62 -1.14
N PHE A 434 9.29 -15.80 -1.50
CA PHE A 434 8.63 -16.11 -2.78
C PHE A 434 7.15 -16.48 -2.60
N GLY A 435 6.53 -16.17 -1.44
CA GLY A 435 5.11 -16.44 -1.19
C GLY A 435 4.19 -15.50 -1.96
N THR A 436 4.18 -15.63 -3.28
CA THR A 436 3.33 -14.92 -4.24
C THR A 436 2.92 -15.90 -5.33
N VAL A 437 1.63 -15.96 -5.66
CA VAL A 437 1.13 -16.81 -6.76
C VAL A 437 1.04 -16.05 -8.09
N ASP A 438 0.98 -14.72 -8.03
CA ASP A 438 0.69 -13.84 -9.16
C ASP A 438 1.91 -13.16 -9.79
N ALA A 439 3.00 -12.92 -9.03
CA ALA A 439 4.16 -12.17 -9.52
C ALA A 439 4.83 -12.80 -10.77
N THR A 440 4.88 -14.13 -10.87
CA THR A 440 5.51 -14.81 -12.02
C THR A 440 4.74 -14.55 -13.32
N ALA A 441 3.41 -14.63 -13.29
CA ALA A 441 2.57 -14.32 -14.45
C ALA A 441 2.68 -12.83 -14.82
N LEU A 442 2.60 -11.95 -13.81
CA LEU A 442 2.74 -10.50 -14.00
C LEU A 442 4.10 -10.10 -14.59
N TRP A 443 5.18 -10.81 -14.26
CA TRP A 443 6.50 -10.59 -14.83
C TRP A 443 6.50 -10.85 -16.35
N VAL A 444 5.86 -11.95 -16.79
CA VAL A 444 5.70 -12.26 -18.22
C VAL A 444 4.84 -11.21 -18.93
N CYS A 445 3.73 -10.80 -18.32
CA CYS A 445 2.86 -9.75 -18.86
C CYS A 445 3.60 -8.42 -19.00
N LEU A 446 4.40 -8.02 -18.01
CA LEU A 446 5.18 -6.78 -18.08
C LEU A 446 6.25 -6.86 -19.18
N LEU A 447 6.96 -7.98 -19.34
CA LEU A 447 7.95 -8.14 -20.41
C LEU A 447 7.29 -7.97 -21.80
N HIS A 448 6.14 -8.60 -21.99
CA HIS A 448 5.38 -8.44 -23.23
C HIS A 448 4.91 -7.00 -23.42
N ASP A 449 4.29 -6.38 -22.42
CA ASP A 449 3.82 -5.00 -22.53
C ASP A 449 4.98 -4.03 -22.78
N ALA A 450 6.14 -4.21 -22.14
CA ALA A 450 7.33 -3.40 -22.38
C ALA A 450 7.85 -3.54 -23.83
N TRP A 451 7.90 -4.77 -24.36
CA TRP A 451 8.23 -5.02 -25.77
C TRP A 451 7.25 -4.31 -26.72
N ARG A 452 5.94 -4.36 -26.42
CA ARG A 452 4.89 -3.66 -27.19
C ARG A 452 5.05 -2.14 -27.17
N TRP A 453 5.57 -1.59 -26.08
CA TRP A 453 5.91 -0.16 -25.93
C TRP A 453 7.28 0.21 -26.52
N GLY A 454 8.04 -0.75 -27.02
CA GLY A 454 9.31 -0.56 -27.70
C GLY A 454 10.53 -0.63 -26.78
N LEU A 455 10.52 -1.54 -25.80
CA LEU A 455 11.74 -2.02 -25.15
C LEU A 455 12.66 -2.63 -26.23
N ASP A 456 13.96 -2.35 -26.13
CA ASP A 456 14.96 -2.82 -27.09
C ASP A 456 14.96 -4.36 -27.21
N ASP A 457 15.02 -4.88 -28.44
CA ASP A 457 15.00 -6.31 -28.70
C ASP A 457 16.17 -7.04 -28.04
N GLY A 458 17.33 -6.38 -27.85
CA GLY A 458 18.48 -6.93 -27.13
C GLY A 458 18.21 -7.09 -25.63
N ASP A 459 17.49 -6.14 -25.02
CA ASP A 459 17.04 -6.26 -23.64
C ASP A 459 15.99 -7.38 -23.47
N VAL A 460 15.04 -7.49 -24.40
CA VAL A 460 14.06 -8.59 -24.41
C VAL A 460 14.75 -9.94 -24.62
N ALA A 461 15.68 -10.03 -25.57
CA ALA A 461 16.46 -11.23 -25.85
C ALA A 461 17.25 -11.70 -24.61
N GLY A 462 17.81 -10.78 -23.84
CA GLY A 462 18.51 -11.07 -22.58
C GLY A 462 17.61 -11.64 -21.46
N LEU A 463 16.29 -11.57 -21.63
CA LEU A 463 15.29 -12.04 -20.67
C LEU A 463 14.52 -13.29 -21.14
N LEU A 464 14.86 -13.87 -22.31
CA LEU A 464 14.17 -15.05 -22.84
C LEU A 464 14.37 -16.32 -22.00
N ASP A 465 15.57 -16.54 -21.44
CA ASP A 465 15.80 -17.70 -20.58
C ASP A 465 15.00 -17.61 -19.25
N PRO A 466 15.01 -16.46 -18.53
CA PRO A 466 14.08 -16.24 -17.42
C PRO A 466 12.60 -16.38 -17.80
N LEU A 467 12.21 -15.90 -18.99
CA LEU A 467 10.84 -16.04 -19.51
C LEU A 467 10.45 -17.51 -19.67
N GLU A 468 11.29 -18.33 -20.30
CA GLU A 468 11.02 -19.76 -20.46
C GLU A 468 10.93 -20.49 -19.11
N ALA A 469 11.73 -20.09 -18.12
CA ALA A 469 11.63 -20.61 -16.76
C ALA A 469 10.32 -20.21 -16.07
N ALA A 470 9.89 -18.94 -16.21
CA ALA A 470 8.63 -18.45 -15.67
C ALA A 470 7.43 -19.15 -16.32
N LEU A 471 7.44 -19.31 -17.65
CA LEU A 471 6.39 -20.03 -18.39
C LEU A 471 6.29 -21.50 -17.98
N ARG A 472 7.44 -22.14 -17.74
CA ARG A 472 7.47 -23.51 -17.23
C ARG A 472 6.87 -23.60 -15.83
N TRP A 473 7.19 -22.65 -14.94
CA TRP A 473 6.58 -22.60 -13.62
C TRP A 473 5.05 -22.55 -13.70
N LEU A 474 4.50 -21.69 -14.58
CA LEU A 474 3.05 -21.59 -14.79
C LEU A 474 2.41 -22.91 -15.23
N THR A 475 3.07 -23.67 -16.11
CA THR A 475 2.47 -24.87 -16.73
C THR A 475 2.82 -26.18 -16.04
N GLU A 476 3.86 -26.22 -15.20
CA GLU A 476 4.43 -27.46 -14.67
C GLU A 476 4.63 -27.46 -13.14
N GLU A 477 4.69 -26.29 -12.48
CA GLU A 477 5.04 -26.19 -11.04
C GLU A 477 3.97 -25.53 -10.17
N ALA A 478 3.10 -24.70 -10.76
CA ALA A 478 2.14 -23.88 -10.01
C ALA A 478 0.82 -24.61 -9.66
N ASP A 479 0.66 -25.85 -10.12
CA ASP A 479 -0.50 -26.72 -9.91
C ASP A 479 -0.06 -27.98 -9.12
N PRO A 480 -0.04 -27.91 -7.78
CA PRO A 480 0.52 -28.97 -6.94
C PRO A 480 -0.34 -30.24 -6.89
N ASP A 481 -1.64 -30.16 -7.17
CA ASP A 481 -2.57 -31.30 -7.10
C ASP A 481 -3.04 -31.83 -8.46
N GLY A 482 -2.71 -31.12 -9.54
CA GLY A 482 -2.91 -31.54 -10.93
C GLY A 482 -4.33 -31.30 -11.44
N ASP A 483 -5.11 -30.44 -10.80
CA ASP A 483 -6.48 -30.10 -11.23
C ASP A 483 -6.53 -29.06 -12.36
N GLY A 484 -5.37 -28.50 -12.71
CA GLY A 484 -5.19 -27.56 -13.80
C GLY A 484 -5.35 -26.09 -13.41
N PHE A 485 -5.36 -25.76 -12.12
CA PHE A 485 -5.34 -24.39 -11.60
C PHE A 485 -4.06 -24.05 -10.86
N LEU A 486 -3.69 -22.77 -10.87
CA LEU A 486 -2.58 -22.27 -10.07
C LEU A 486 -3.02 -22.11 -8.62
N GLU A 487 -2.26 -22.69 -7.69
CA GLU A 487 -2.59 -22.71 -6.27
C GLU A 487 -1.45 -22.22 -5.39
N TYR A 488 -1.81 -21.87 -4.15
CA TYR A 488 -0.83 -21.66 -3.09
C TYR A 488 -1.28 -22.30 -1.78
N VAL A 489 -0.27 -22.62 -0.97
CA VAL A 489 -0.38 -23.03 0.41
C VAL A 489 0.90 -22.60 1.12
N ASP A 490 0.79 -22.19 2.38
CA ASP A 490 1.96 -22.08 3.26
C ASP A 490 2.25 -23.44 3.89
N GLU A 491 3.22 -24.15 3.34
CA GLU A 491 3.65 -25.47 3.85
C GLU A 491 4.31 -25.40 5.24
N THR A 492 4.72 -24.21 5.67
CA THR A 492 5.50 -24.03 6.92
C THR A 492 4.67 -23.62 8.12
N GLY A 493 3.49 -23.05 7.89
CA GLY A 493 2.64 -22.41 8.90
C GLY A 493 3.21 -21.08 9.46
N ALA A 494 4.30 -20.57 8.88
CA ALA A 494 4.95 -19.31 9.28
C ALA A 494 5.03 -18.27 8.15
N GLY A 495 4.59 -18.63 6.95
CA GLY A 495 4.52 -17.77 5.78
C GLY A 495 3.22 -16.98 5.70
N LEU A 496 2.99 -16.32 4.56
CA LEU A 496 1.72 -15.65 4.29
C LEU A 496 0.62 -16.70 4.03
N ALA A 497 -0.49 -16.57 4.76
CA ALA A 497 -1.66 -17.41 4.59
C ALA A 497 -2.29 -17.24 3.19
N ASN A 498 -2.36 -15.99 2.71
CA ASN A 498 -2.81 -15.64 1.36
C ASN A 498 -1.63 -15.11 0.54
N GLN A 499 -1.39 -15.68 -0.64
CA GLN A 499 -0.25 -15.33 -1.51
C GLN A 499 -0.67 -14.58 -2.79
N GLY A 500 -1.93 -14.17 -2.90
CA GLY A 500 -2.40 -13.22 -3.92
C GLY A 500 -2.11 -11.77 -3.53
N TRP A 501 -2.63 -10.82 -4.30
CA TRP A 501 -2.50 -9.40 -3.97
C TRP A 501 -3.23 -8.99 -2.69
N LYS A 502 -4.32 -9.72 -2.35
CA LYS A 502 -4.99 -9.62 -1.07
C LYS A 502 -4.38 -10.59 -0.07
N ASP A 503 -3.26 -10.20 0.53
CA ASP A 503 -2.43 -11.07 1.38
C ASP A 503 -2.77 -11.06 2.88
N SER A 504 -3.83 -10.36 3.30
CA SER A 504 -4.30 -10.44 4.71
C SER A 504 -4.98 -11.79 4.97
N GLY A 505 -4.85 -12.32 6.19
CA GLY A 505 -5.37 -13.66 6.52
C GLY A 505 -6.89 -13.83 6.40
N ASP A 506 -7.65 -12.73 6.39
CA ASP A 506 -9.11 -12.69 6.30
C ASP A 506 -9.64 -12.32 4.89
N SER A 507 -8.76 -12.23 3.89
CA SER A 507 -9.13 -11.71 2.58
C SER A 507 -9.99 -12.65 1.75
N ILE A 508 -9.80 -13.97 1.91
CA ILE A 508 -10.51 -15.02 1.16
C ILE A 508 -11.50 -15.68 2.09
N GLN A 509 -12.75 -15.22 2.03
CA GLN A 509 -13.81 -15.69 2.91
C GLN A 509 -15.12 -15.87 2.15
N PHE A 510 -15.92 -16.83 2.60
CA PHE A 510 -17.29 -17.07 2.13
C PHE A 510 -18.23 -15.94 2.58
N PRO A 511 -19.43 -15.81 2.00
CA PRO A 511 -20.36 -14.73 2.32
C PRO A 511 -20.78 -14.67 3.79
N ASP A 512 -20.72 -15.80 4.51
CA ASP A 512 -21.02 -15.90 5.94
C ASP A 512 -19.84 -15.50 6.85
N GLY A 513 -18.68 -15.17 6.27
CA GLY A 513 -17.45 -14.77 6.94
C GLY A 513 -16.53 -15.92 7.33
N SER A 514 -16.86 -17.17 6.99
CA SER A 514 -15.93 -18.29 7.18
C SER A 514 -14.74 -18.19 6.21
N ILE A 515 -13.53 -18.50 6.70
CA ILE A 515 -12.29 -18.37 5.93
C ILE A 515 -12.11 -19.61 5.04
N ALA A 516 -11.68 -19.40 3.79
CA ALA A 516 -11.37 -20.49 2.87
C ALA A 516 -10.11 -21.24 3.33
N GLU A 517 -10.18 -22.57 3.32
CA GLU A 517 -9.04 -23.41 3.68
C GLU A 517 -8.12 -23.65 2.49
N PRO A 518 -6.78 -23.70 2.67
CA PRO A 518 -5.84 -23.99 1.59
C PRO A 518 -5.82 -25.47 1.16
N PRO A 519 -5.24 -25.81 0.00
CA PRO A 519 -4.68 -24.89 -1.00
C PRO A 519 -5.76 -24.04 -1.69
N ILE A 520 -5.43 -22.79 -2.02
CA ILE A 520 -6.38 -21.84 -2.60
C ILE A 520 -6.00 -21.56 -4.06
N ALA A 521 -6.98 -21.69 -4.96
CA ALA A 521 -6.88 -21.29 -6.37
C ALA A 521 -7.58 -19.94 -6.60
N LEU A 522 -6.82 -18.86 -6.70
CA LEU A 522 -7.37 -17.50 -6.90
C LEU A 522 -7.77 -17.23 -8.35
N SER A 523 -8.92 -16.57 -8.54
CA SER A 523 -9.45 -16.23 -9.86
C SER A 523 -8.54 -15.30 -10.67
N GLU A 524 -7.98 -14.25 -10.04
CA GLU A 524 -7.08 -13.32 -10.70
C GLU A 524 -5.74 -13.96 -11.07
N ALA A 525 -5.26 -14.91 -10.27
CA ALA A 525 -4.03 -15.63 -10.59
C ALA A 525 -4.20 -16.45 -11.88
N GLN A 526 -5.39 -17.05 -12.08
CA GLN A 526 -5.71 -17.76 -13.32
C GLN A 526 -5.79 -16.78 -14.52
N ALA A 527 -6.39 -15.61 -14.33
CA ALA A 527 -6.50 -14.60 -15.38
C ALA A 527 -5.14 -14.06 -15.82
N TYR A 528 -4.24 -13.79 -14.86
CA TYR A 528 -2.87 -13.40 -15.19
C TYR A 528 -2.10 -14.52 -15.86
N ALA A 529 -2.27 -15.77 -15.42
CA ALA A 529 -1.60 -16.91 -16.04
C ALA A 529 -2.06 -17.13 -17.49
N HIS A 530 -3.36 -16.94 -17.75
CA HIS A 530 -3.91 -16.93 -19.10
C HIS A 530 -3.29 -15.82 -19.98
N GLU A 531 -3.27 -14.57 -19.48
CA GLU A 531 -2.63 -13.45 -20.19
C GLU A 531 -1.14 -13.74 -20.44
N ALA A 532 -0.42 -14.22 -19.41
CA ALA A 532 0.99 -14.55 -19.47
C ALA A 532 1.30 -15.66 -20.48
N ALA A 533 0.47 -16.69 -20.58
CA ALA A 533 0.66 -17.77 -21.56
C ALA A 533 0.53 -17.25 -23.00
N LEU A 534 -0.44 -16.38 -23.28
CA LEU A 534 -0.61 -15.76 -24.61
C LEU A 534 0.51 -14.76 -24.92
N SER A 535 0.85 -13.90 -23.95
CA SER A 535 1.95 -12.93 -24.04
C SER A 535 3.30 -13.62 -24.25
N GLY A 536 3.56 -14.68 -23.48
CA GLY A 536 4.75 -15.52 -23.62
C GLY A 536 4.80 -16.20 -24.99
N ALA A 537 3.69 -16.77 -25.47
CA ALA A 537 3.63 -17.35 -26.80
C ALA A 537 3.95 -16.34 -27.91
N ALA A 538 3.49 -15.09 -27.78
CA ALA A 538 3.80 -14.02 -28.72
C ALA A 538 5.28 -13.65 -28.71
N LEU A 539 5.90 -13.55 -27.53
CA LEU A 539 7.34 -13.31 -27.39
C LEU A 539 8.16 -14.48 -27.96
N LEU A 540 7.79 -15.72 -27.67
CA LEU A 540 8.50 -16.89 -28.21
C LEU A 540 8.44 -16.91 -29.75
N ASP A 541 7.28 -16.62 -30.35
CA ASP A 541 7.16 -16.53 -31.81
C ASP A 541 8.00 -15.38 -32.39
N ALA A 542 7.96 -14.19 -31.78
CA ALA A 542 8.69 -13.02 -32.25
C ALA A 542 10.21 -13.23 -32.22
N PHE A 543 10.72 -13.98 -31.24
CA PHE A 543 12.15 -14.25 -31.08
C PHE A 543 12.57 -15.66 -31.55
N GLY A 544 11.70 -16.38 -32.26
CA GLY A 544 12.01 -17.67 -32.88
C GLY A 544 12.29 -18.81 -31.87
N ARG A 545 11.69 -18.75 -30.68
CA ARG A 545 11.81 -19.78 -29.63
C ARG A 545 10.63 -20.76 -29.71
N PRO A 546 10.85 -22.06 -29.40
CA PRO A 546 9.78 -23.07 -29.50
C PRO A 546 8.78 -22.97 -28.33
N GLY A 547 7.60 -23.59 -28.48
CA GLY A 547 6.64 -23.79 -27.38
C GLY A 547 5.40 -22.91 -27.40
N SER A 548 5.33 -21.92 -28.30
CA SER A 548 4.19 -21.00 -28.40
C SER A 548 2.83 -21.69 -28.63
N LYS A 549 2.77 -22.73 -29.47
CA LYS A 549 1.53 -23.51 -29.67
C LYS A 549 1.05 -24.16 -28.37
N ARG A 550 1.95 -24.82 -27.63
CA ARG A 550 1.63 -25.50 -26.36
C ARG A 550 1.03 -24.52 -25.35
N LEU A 551 1.58 -23.31 -25.27
CA LEU A 551 1.08 -22.26 -24.38
C LEU A 551 -0.32 -21.76 -24.78
N ARG A 552 -0.59 -21.61 -26.08
CA ARG A 552 -1.94 -21.22 -26.56
C ARG A 552 -2.97 -22.30 -26.28
N ASP A 553 -2.61 -23.57 -26.50
CA ASP A 553 -3.47 -24.70 -26.18
C ASP A 553 -3.76 -24.74 -24.66
N TRP A 554 -2.72 -24.62 -23.82
CA TRP A 554 -2.85 -24.55 -22.36
C TRP A 554 -3.73 -23.39 -21.89
N ALA A 555 -3.57 -22.20 -22.47
CA ALA A 555 -4.40 -21.04 -22.14
C ALA A 555 -5.88 -21.27 -22.51
N ALA A 556 -6.15 -21.88 -23.68
CA ALA A 556 -7.51 -22.22 -24.09
C ALA A 556 -8.15 -23.23 -23.12
N GLU A 557 -7.40 -24.24 -22.69
CA GLU A 557 -7.86 -25.23 -21.71
C GLU A 557 -8.09 -24.61 -20.32
N LEU A 558 -7.21 -23.71 -19.86
CA LEU A 558 -7.40 -22.98 -18.60
C LEU A 558 -8.68 -22.15 -18.63
N ARG A 559 -8.96 -21.46 -19.74
CA ARG A 559 -10.21 -20.71 -19.92
C ARG A 559 -11.43 -21.62 -19.82
N ASP A 560 -11.42 -22.77 -20.48
CA ASP A 560 -12.56 -23.69 -20.46
C ASP A 560 -12.75 -24.32 -19.07
N ARG A 561 -11.67 -24.66 -18.34
CA ARG A 561 -11.72 -25.10 -16.94
C ARG A 561 -12.26 -24.01 -16.02
N PHE A 562 -11.76 -22.78 -16.15
CA PHE A 562 -12.22 -21.64 -15.36
C PHE A 562 -13.73 -21.39 -15.56
N ALA A 563 -14.19 -21.40 -16.82
CA ALA A 563 -15.59 -21.23 -17.16
C ALA A 563 -16.50 -22.32 -16.57
N ALA A 564 -15.97 -23.53 -16.33
CA ALA A 564 -16.71 -24.63 -15.71
C ALA A 564 -16.73 -24.57 -14.17
N ALA A 565 -15.66 -24.10 -13.54
CA ALA A 565 -15.47 -24.23 -12.09
C ALA A 565 -15.76 -22.94 -11.29
N PHE A 566 -15.48 -21.76 -11.83
CA PHE A 566 -15.48 -20.52 -11.05
C PHE A 566 -16.82 -19.78 -11.06
N TRP A 567 -17.79 -20.12 -11.91
CA TRP A 567 -19.01 -19.31 -12.02
C TRP A 567 -20.06 -19.67 -10.97
N VAL A 568 -20.44 -18.66 -10.16
CA VAL A 568 -21.43 -18.74 -9.08
C VAL A 568 -22.57 -17.76 -9.31
N ILE A 569 -23.61 -17.83 -8.47
CA ILE A 569 -24.79 -16.96 -8.53
C ILE A 569 -25.18 -16.56 -7.11
N ASP A 570 -25.34 -15.25 -6.87
CA ASP A 570 -25.92 -14.68 -5.65
C ASP A 570 -27.26 -13.97 -5.96
N GLU A 571 -27.78 -13.18 -5.01
CA GLU A 571 -29.02 -12.40 -5.20
C GLU A 571 -28.88 -11.29 -6.26
N GLN A 572 -27.66 -10.83 -6.51
CA GLN A 572 -27.31 -9.78 -7.44
C GLN A 572 -27.10 -10.36 -8.84
N GLY A 573 -26.71 -11.62 -8.99
CA GLY A 573 -26.68 -12.34 -10.24
C GLY A 573 -25.48 -13.27 -10.36
N ARG A 574 -25.15 -13.62 -11.61
CA ARG A 574 -24.02 -14.51 -11.91
C ARG A 574 -22.69 -13.73 -11.90
N PHE A 575 -21.63 -14.32 -11.36
CA PHE A 575 -20.27 -13.77 -11.39
C PHE A 575 -19.22 -14.88 -11.13
N PRO A 576 -17.95 -14.67 -11.48
CA PRO A 576 -16.86 -15.56 -11.05
C PRO A 576 -16.57 -15.45 -9.54
N ALA A 577 -16.49 -16.60 -8.85
CA ALA A 577 -16.01 -16.75 -7.48
C ALA A 577 -14.59 -16.16 -7.34
N ILE A 578 -14.27 -15.63 -6.14
CA ILE A 578 -12.93 -15.08 -5.89
C ILE A 578 -11.87 -16.19 -5.95
N ALA A 579 -12.20 -17.39 -5.47
CA ALA A 579 -11.30 -18.52 -5.38
C ALA A 579 -12.05 -19.86 -5.41
N LEU A 580 -11.29 -20.95 -5.57
CA LEU A 580 -11.67 -22.28 -5.07
C LEU A 580 -10.85 -22.57 -3.80
N ASP A 581 -11.49 -23.12 -2.77
CA ASP A 581 -10.80 -23.58 -1.55
C ASP A 581 -10.17 -24.98 -1.73
N GLY A 582 -9.55 -25.52 -0.68
CA GLY A 582 -8.90 -26.83 -0.71
C GLY A 582 -9.83 -28.01 -0.94
N ALA A 583 -11.15 -27.84 -0.75
CA ALA A 583 -12.18 -28.81 -1.12
C ALA A 583 -12.73 -28.56 -2.54
N LYS A 584 -12.16 -27.60 -3.27
CA LYS A 584 -12.58 -27.09 -4.57
C LYS A 584 -13.99 -26.49 -4.55
N THR A 585 -14.40 -26.01 -3.40
CA THR A 585 -15.65 -25.26 -3.22
C THR A 585 -15.43 -23.83 -3.71
N PRO A 586 -16.27 -23.32 -4.62
CA PRO A 586 -16.20 -21.92 -5.02
C PRO A 586 -16.48 -20.98 -3.84
N VAL A 587 -15.55 -20.06 -3.58
CA VAL A 587 -15.72 -18.99 -2.60
C VAL A 587 -16.53 -17.88 -3.25
N ASP A 588 -17.82 -17.84 -2.95
CA ASP A 588 -18.86 -17.06 -3.65
C ASP A 588 -19.08 -15.66 -3.07
N THR A 589 -18.05 -15.05 -2.47
CA THR A 589 -18.06 -13.63 -2.09
C THR A 589 -17.68 -12.76 -3.28
N ALA A 590 -18.55 -11.83 -3.67
CA ALA A 590 -18.24 -10.83 -4.69
C ALA A 590 -17.18 -9.83 -4.19
N THR A 591 -16.14 -9.63 -4.98
CA THR A 591 -15.00 -8.78 -4.62
C THR A 591 -14.47 -8.01 -5.83
N SER A 592 -13.56 -7.06 -5.59
CA SER A 592 -12.86 -6.34 -6.66
C SER A 592 -11.98 -7.21 -7.56
N ASN A 593 -11.63 -8.45 -7.17
CA ASN A 593 -10.83 -9.39 -7.97
C ASN A 593 -11.45 -9.64 -9.36
N LEU A 594 -12.76 -9.49 -9.48
CA LEU A 594 -13.50 -9.44 -10.74
C LEU A 594 -12.88 -8.49 -11.77
N GLY A 595 -12.41 -7.31 -11.34
CA GLY A 595 -11.77 -6.31 -12.19
C GLY A 595 -10.43 -6.77 -12.78
N HIS A 596 -9.76 -7.71 -12.11
CA HIS A 596 -8.48 -8.27 -12.56
C HIS A 596 -8.64 -9.36 -13.63
N LEU A 597 -9.86 -9.86 -13.85
CA LEU A 597 -10.17 -10.82 -14.92
C LEU A 597 -10.28 -10.15 -16.29
N LEU A 598 -10.70 -8.88 -16.31
CA LEU A 598 -10.98 -8.11 -17.51
C LEU A 598 -9.70 -7.73 -18.26
N GLY A 599 -9.75 -7.74 -19.60
CA GLY A 599 -8.63 -7.38 -20.47
C GLY A 599 -7.47 -8.39 -20.49
N THR A 600 -7.65 -9.57 -19.89
CA THR A 600 -6.67 -10.68 -19.87
C THR A 600 -6.92 -11.73 -20.98
N GLY A 601 -8.09 -11.65 -21.63
CA GLY A 601 -8.57 -12.63 -22.60
C GLY A 601 -9.14 -13.92 -21.98
N LEU A 602 -9.13 -14.06 -20.65
CA LEU A 602 -9.71 -15.22 -19.97
C LEU A 602 -11.23 -15.26 -20.17
N LEU A 603 -11.91 -14.13 -19.97
CA LEU A 603 -13.37 -14.05 -20.11
C LEU A 603 -13.77 -13.94 -21.58
N ARG A 604 -14.88 -14.59 -21.94
CA ARG A 604 -15.57 -14.35 -23.22
C ARG A 604 -16.27 -12.97 -23.19
N PRO A 605 -16.58 -12.36 -24.34
CA PRO A 605 -17.20 -11.02 -24.36
C PRO A 605 -18.52 -10.91 -23.57
N ASP A 606 -19.36 -11.95 -23.61
CA ASP A 606 -20.60 -12.01 -22.84
C ASP A 606 -20.36 -12.16 -21.33
N GLU A 607 -19.33 -12.92 -20.95
CA GLU A 607 -18.87 -13.08 -19.58
C GLU A 607 -18.25 -11.79 -19.01
N ALA A 608 -17.44 -11.09 -19.82
CA ALA A 608 -16.86 -9.79 -19.47
C ALA A 608 -17.96 -8.74 -19.21
N ALA A 609 -19.05 -8.76 -19.99
CA ALA A 609 -20.19 -7.87 -19.78
C ALA A 609 -20.89 -8.11 -18.43
N VAL A 610 -21.04 -9.37 -18.01
CA VAL A 610 -21.59 -9.73 -16.69
C VAL A 610 -20.69 -9.19 -15.57
N VAL A 611 -19.37 -9.37 -15.70
CA VAL A 611 -18.40 -8.87 -14.72
C VAL A 611 -18.41 -7.34 -14.66
N ALA A 612 -18.46 -6.66 -15.81
CA ALA A 612 -18.52 -5.21 -15.89
C ALA A 612 -19.79 -4.65 -15.22
N GLU A 613 -20.94 -5.29 -15.44
CA GLU A 613 -22.18 -4.92 -14.76
C GLU A 613 -22.04 -5.09 -13.24
N ARG A 614 -21.50 -6.23 -12.76
CA ARG A 614 -21.31 -6.50 -11.32
C ARG A 614 -20.42 -5.45 -10.65
N LEU A 615 -19.30 -5.08 -11.28
CA LEU A 615 -18.37 -4.07 -10.76
C LEU A 615 -19.00 -2.68 -10.63
N GLY A 616 -19.92 -2.33 -11.52
CA GLY A 616 -20.63 -1.05 -11.50
C GLY A 616 -21.74 -0.95 -10.45
N ARG A 617 -22.00 -2.01 -9.67
CA ARG A 617 -23.08 -2.02 -8.68
C ARG A 617 -22.67 -1.34 -7.37
N PRO A 618 -23.62 -0.75 -6.62
CA PRO A 618 -23.31 0.03 -5.42
C PRO A 618 -22.66 -0.74 -4.28
N ASP A 619 -22.77 -2.07 -4.25
CA ASP A 619 -22.13 -2.91 -3.23
C ASP A 619 -20.61 -2.98 -3.41
N LEU A 620 -20.11 -2.90 -4.66
CA LEU A 620 -18.68 -2.80 -4.98
C LEU A 620 -18.24 -1.37 -5.30
N ASP A 621 -18.95 -0.63 -6.15
CA ASP A 621 -18.64 0.77 -6.47
C ASP A 621 -19.20 1.70 -5.38
N ALA A 622 -18.31 2.19 -4.51
CA ALA A 622 -18.63 3.15 -3.45
C ALA A 622 -18.79 4.61 -3.94
N GLY A 623 -18.59 4.87 -5.23
CA GLY A 623 -18.48 6.20 -5.80
C GLY A 623 -17.15 6.90 -5.50
N TYR A 624 -16.20 6.24 -4.84
CA TYR A 624 -14.80 6.70 -4.72
C TYR A 624 -13.81 5.71 -5.37
N GLY A 625 -14.31 4.61 -5.93
CA GLY A 625 -13.54 3.47 -6.40
C GLY A 625 -14.19 2.16 -5.95
N LEU A 626 -13.53 1.04 -6.23
CA LEU A 626 -14.02 -0.29 -5.89
C LEU A 626 -13.68 -0.65 -4.44
N ARG A 627 -14.69 -1.07 -3.68
CA ARG A 627 -14.50 -1.78 -2.41
C ARG A 627 -13.89 -3.14 -2.71
N THR A 628 -12.93 -3.53 -1.89
CA THR A 628 -12.28 -4.84 -1.98
C THR A 628 -13.23 -6.01 -1.72
N MET A 629 -14.36 -5.77 -1.06
CA MET A 629 -15.40 -6.76 -0.79
C MET A 629 -16.77 -6.11 -0.94
N SER A 630 -17.74 -6.88 -1.44
CA SER A 630 -19.13 -6.44 -1.50
C SER A 630 -19.63 -6.03 -0.12
N ALA A 631 -20.32 -4.89 -0.05
CA ALA A 631 -20.95 -4.39 1.17
C ALA A 631 -22.05 -5.32 1.73
N ASP A 632 -22.50 -6.31 0.94
CA ASP A 632 -23.53 -7.27 1.33
C ASP A 632 -22.95 -8.50 2.08
N ALA A 633 -21.63 -8.71 2.05
CA ALA A 633 -20.97 -9.85 2.71
C ALA A 633 -20.84 -9.64 4.23
N ALA A 634 -20.93 -10.73 5.02
CA ALA A 634 -20.79 -10.64 6.47
C ALA A 634 -19.39 -10.17 6.92
N GLY A 635 -18.37 -10.47 6.12
CA GLY A 635 -16.99 -10.03 6.33
C GLY A 635 -16.72 -8.56 6.01
N PHE A 636 -17.69 -7.85 5.42
CA PHE A 636 -17.47 -6.49 4.97
C PHE A 636 -17.16 -5.55 6.14
N ASN A 637 -16.02 -4.87 6.02
CA ASN A 637 -15.62 -3.78 6.87
C ASN A 637 -15.08 -2.65 5.98
N PRO A 638 -15.67 -1.44 6.00
CA PRO A 638 -15.17 -0.33 5.17
C PRO A 638 -13.73 0.08 5.53
N LEU A 639 -13.25 -0.26 6.74
CA LEU A 639 -11.88 -0.09 7.19
C LEU A 639 -11.08 -1.41 7.20
N GLY A 640 -11.61 -2.48 6.58
CA GLY A 640 -10.91 -3.76 6.41
C GLY A 640 -9.84 -3.65 5.33
N TYR A 641 -8.64 -4.13 5.62
CA TYR A 641 -7.48 -3.99 4.73
C TYR A 641 -7.77 -4.57 3.33
N HIS A 642 -8.23 -5.82 3.25
CA HIS A 642 -8.72 -6.43 2.00
C HIS A 642 -10.20 -6.86 2.05
N ALA A 643 -10.92 -6.47 3.10
CA ALA A 643 -12.30 -6.86 3.37
C ALA A 643 -13.30 -5.68 3.26
N GLY A 644 -12.97 -4.63 2.50
CA GLY A 644 -13.94 -3.57 2.18
C GLY A 644 -13.35 -2.19 1.87
N SER A 645 -12.09 -1.92 2.19
CA SER A 645 -11.42 -0.68 1.79
C SER A 645 -11.29 -0.54 0.26
N ILE A 646 -10.99 0.67 -0.21
CA ILE A 646 -10.74 1.00 -1.61
C ILE A 646 -9.23 1.18 -1.82
N TRP A 647 -8.71 0.51 -2.83
CA TRP A 647 -7.32 0.62 -3.26
C TRP A 647 -7.26 1.32 -4.63
N PRO A 648 -6.51 2.44 -4.78
CA PRO A 648 -6.40 3.14 -6.04
C PRO A 648 -5.85 2.27 -7.19
N HIS A 649 -4.88 1.40 -6.90
CA HIS A 649 -4.28 0.53 -7.91
C HIS A 649 -5.28 -0.53 -8.41
N ASP A 650 -6.02 -1.18 -7.50
CA ASP A 650 -7.06 -2.19 -7.80
C ASP A 650 -8.15 -1.58 -8.70
N THR A 651 -8.67 -0.41 -8.31
CA THR A 651 -9.63 0.33 -9.12
C THR A 651 -9.05 0.69 -10.49
N ALA A 652 -7.78 1.09 -10.58
CA ALA A 652 -7.14 1.43 -11.85
C ALA A 652 -6.91 0.21 -12.76
N ILE A 653 -6.63 -0.98 -12.20
CA ILE A 653 -6.56 -2.23 -12.94
C ILE A 653 -7.93 -2.57 -13.54
N ALA A 654 -9.00 -2.46 -12.75
CA ALA A 654 -10.36 -2.66 -13.23
C ALA A 654 -10.73 -1.66 -14.35
N VAL A 655 -10.42 -0.37 -14.19
CA VAL A 655 -10.65 0.66 -15.23
C VAL A 655 -9.94 0.29 -16.54
N ARG A 656 -8.67 -0.14 -16.47
CA ARG A 656 -7.90 -0.58 -17.63
C ARG A 656 -8.52 -1.81 -18.29
N GLY A 657 -8.93 -2.80 -17.51
CA GLY A 657 -9.57 -4.03 -18.00
C GLY A 657 -10.92 -3.76 -18.67
N LEU A 658 -11.79 -3.00 -17.99
CA LEU A 658 -13.10 -2.57 -18.50
C LEU A 658 -12.98 -1.86 -19.85
N ALA A 659 -12.05 -0.92 -19.98
CA ALA A 659 -11.86 -0.21 -21.24
C ALA A 659 -11.36 -1.13 -22.37
N ARG A 660 -10.46 -2.06 -22.07
CA ARG A 660 -9.97 -3.06 -23.06
C ARG A 660 -11.06 -3.99 -23.56
N ASP A 661 -12.01 -4.34 -22.70
CA ASP A 661 -13.14 -5.21 -23.05
C ASP A 661 -14.36 -4.42 -23.58
N GLY A 662 -14.25 -3.08 -23.73
CA GLY A 662 -15.29 -2.23 -24.33
C GLY A 662 -16.37 -1.73 -23.37
N HIS A 663 -16.15 -1.81 -22.05
CA HIS A 663 -17.06 -1.39 -20.99
C HIS A 663 -16.68 -0.04 -20.37
N SER A 664 -16.35 0.93 -21.23
CA SER A 664 -15.77 2.22 -20.82
C SER A 664 -16.68 3.12 -19.99
N SER A 665 -18.00 2.94 -20.03
CA SER A 665 -18.94 3.68 -19.18
C SER A 665 -18.72 3.41 -17.69
N VAL A 666 -18.55 2.13 -17.32
CA VAL A 666 -18.21 1.73 -15.95
C VAL A 666 -16.79 2.18 -15.61
N ALA A 667 -15.86 2.06 -16.56
CA ALA A 667 -14.48 2.50 -16.39
C ALA A 667 -14.39 4.00 -16.04
N ALA A 668 -15.13 4.85 -16.76
CA ALA A 668 -15.15 6.29 -16.53
C ALA A 668 -15.70 6.65 -15.13
N VAL A 669 -16.76 5.98 -14.68
CA VAL A 669 -17.36 6.19 -13.35
C VAL A 669 -16.34 5.88 -12.24
N LEU A 670 -15.64 4.75 -12.33
CA LEU A 670 -14.63 4.35 -11.35
C LEU A 670 -13.41 5.28 -11.36
N ALA A 671 -12.97 5.72 -12.55
CA ALA A 671 -11.89 6.69 -12.70
C ALA A 671 -12.25 8.04 -12.06
N ASP A 672 -13.47 8.54 -12.28
CA ASP A 672 -13.99 9.74 -11.63
C ASP A 672 -14.11 9.56 -10.11
N GLY A 673 -14.38 8.34 -9.64
CA GLY A 673 -14.32 7.96 -8.22
C GLY A 673 -12.97 8.31 -7.57
N LEU A 674 -11.86 7.86 -8.16
CA LEU A 674 -10.52 8.16 -7.63
C LEU A 674 -10.19 9.65 -7.68
N LEU A 675 -10.62 10.35 -8.73
CA LEU A 675 -10.43 11.81 -8.82
C LEU A 675 -11.23 12.57 -7.76
N ARG A 676 -12.42 12.09 -7.43
CA ARG A 676 -13.26 12.65 -6.37
C ARG A 676 -12.60 12.51 -5.00
N ALA A 677 -11.90 11.40 -4.74
CA ALA A 677 -11.19 11.16 -3.47
C ALA A 677 -9.85 11.91 -3.36
N ALA A 678 -9.20 12.25 -4.48
CA ALA A 678 -7.85 12.81 -4.48
C ALA A 678 -7.67 14.09 -3.62
N PRO A 679 -8.60 15.08 -3.61
CA PRO A 679 -8.45 16.28 -2.80
C PRO A 679 -8.37 16.03 -1.29
N ASP A 680 -9.10 15.03 -0.77
CA ASP A 680 -9.11 14.68 0.66
C ASP A 680 -7.75 14.16 1.14
N PHE A 681 -6.93 13.69 0.21
CA PHE A 681 -5.55 13.25 0.45
C PHE A 681 -4.51 14.19 -0.16
N GLY A 682 -4.86 15.45 -0.41
CA GLY A 682 -3.94 16.46 -0.95
C GLY A 682 -3.35 16.08 -2.33
N HIS A 683 -4.12 15.36 -3.15
CA HIS A 683 -3.71 14.79 -4.43
C HIS A 683 -2.57 13.76 -4.36
N ARG A 684 -2.28 13.21 -3.18
CA ARG A 684 -1.42 12.05 -2.98
C ARG A 684 -2.26 10.91 -2.43
N LEU A 685 -2.89 10.15 -3.34
CA LEU A 685 -3.73 9.01 -2.97
C LEU A 685 -2.91 8.00 -2.16
N PRO A 686 -3.42 7.52 -1.01
CA PRO A 686 -2.71 6.55 -0.18
C PRO A 686 -2.76 5.16 -0.81
N GLU A 687 -2.09 4.21 -0.16
CA GLU A 687 -2.20 2.78 -0.42
C GLU A 687 -3.67 2.31 -0.50
N LEU A 688 -4.46 2.68 0.53
CA LEU A 688 -5.88 2.39 0.64
C LEU A 688 -6.60 3.43 1.50
N PHE A 689 -7.92 3.50 1.37
CA PHE A 689 -8.80 4.32 2.21
C PHE A 689 -10.18 3.66 2.35
N ALA A 690 -10.96 4.10 3.33
CA ALA A 690 -12.31 3.58 3.50
C ALA A 690 -13.27 4.18 2.47
N GLY A 691 -13.98 3.30 1.76
CA GLY A 691 -15.11 3.63 0.93
C GLY A 691 -16.40 3.54 1.71
N THR A 692 -16.87 4.68 2.22
CA THR A 692 -18.24 4.89 2.70
C THR A 692 -19.21 4.89 1.49
N ASP A 693 -20.21 5.77 1.40
CA ASP A 693 -20.96 5.96 0.16
C ASP A 693 -20.92 7.42 -0.33
N ALA A 694 -20.20 7.67 -1.42
CA ALA A 694 -20.13 8.99 -2.04
C ALA A 694 -21.52 9.50 -2.47
N ARG A 695 -22.42 8.59 -2.85
CA ARG A 695 -23.78 8.94 -3.30
C ARG A 695 -24.66 9.38 -2.14
N ALA A 696 -24.33 8.97 -0.92
CA ALA A 696 -24.92 9.45 0.32
C ALA A 696 -24.27 10.75 0.85
N GLY A 697 -23.21 11.24 0.20
CA GLY A 697 -22.46 12.43 0.62
C GLY A 697 -21.49 12.17 1.79
N GLU A 698 -21.14 10.92 2.05
CA GLU A 698 -20.21 10.54 3.11
C GLU A 698 -18.76 10.75 2.67
N PRO A 699 -17.87 11.28 3.53
CA PRO A 699 -16.47 11.49 3.16
C PRO A 699 -15.70 10.18 3.12
N VAL A 700 -14.57 10.17 2.39
CA VAL A 700 -13.55 9.13 2.53
C VAL A 700 -12.92 9.17 3.92
N LEU A 701 -12.58 8.01 4.47
CA LEU A 701 -11.86 7.94 5.76
C LEU A 701 -10.47 7.37 5.56
N ALA A 702 -9.51 7.92 6.28
CA ALA A 702 -8.15 7.43 6.26
C ALA A 702 -8.04 6.04 6.91
N TYR A 703 -7.38 5.11 6.24
CA TYR A 703 -6.94 3.87 6.87
C TYR A 703 -5.70 4.15 7.74
N PRO A 704 -5.60 3.60 8.97
CA PRO A 704 -4.54 3.98 9.91
C PRO A 704 -3.13 3.88 9.33
N ALA A 705 -2.72 2.69 8.91
CA ALA A 705 -1.34 2.41 8.50
C ALA A 705 -1.06 2.57 7.01
N ALA A 706 -1.95 3.19 6.23
CA ALA A 706 -1.82 3.21 4.78
C ALA A 706 -0.55 3.94 4.33
N CYS A 707 0.28 3.28 3.53
CA CYS A 707 1.46 3.90 2.96
C CYS A 707 1.07 5.15 2.13
N ARG A 708 1.89 6.20 2.24
CA ARG A 708 1.63 7.47 1.54
C ARG A 708 2.96 8.19 1.26
N PRO A 709 3.52 8.07 0.04
CA PRO A 709 2.97 7.40 -1.14
C PRO A 709 3.15 5.88 -1.16
N GLN A 710 2.38 5.22 -2.02
CA GLN A 710 2.54 3.82 -2.43
C GLN A 710 2.65 3.77 -3.96
N ALA A 711 3.64 3.05 -4.50
CA ALA A 711 4.04 3.11 -5.91
C ALA A 711 2.91 2.74 -6.86
N TRP A 712 2.22 1.62 -6.65
CA TRP A 712 1.12 1.21 -7.53
C TRP A 712 -0.10 2.15 -7.48
N SER A 713 -0.32 2.84 -6.35
CA SER A 713 -1.39 3.83 -6.19
C SER A 713 -1.02 5.14 -6.87
N ALA A 714 0.25 5.56 -6.75
CA ALA A 714 0.76 6.72 -7.47
C ALA A 714 0.73 6.49 -8.99
N ALA A 715 1.04 5.28 -9.47
CA ALA A 715 1.00 4.92 -10.88
C ALA A 715 -0.42 4.88 -11.49
N ALA A 716 -1.47 4.76 -10.66
CA ALA A 716 -2.87 4.67 -11.11
C ALA A 716 -3.26 5.80 -12.08
N VAL A 717 -2.92 7.06 -11.77
CA VAL A 717 -3.30 8.20 -12.62
C VAL A 717 -2.72 8.11 -14.03
N ILE A 718 -1.56 7.51 -14.22
CA ILE A 718 -0.94 7.34 -15.55
C ILE A 718 -1.78 6.40 -16.40
N THR A 719 -2.24 5.27 -15.84
CA THR A 719 -3.12 4.36 -16.56
C THR A 719 -4.52 4.96 -16.77
N LEU A 720 -5.04 5.76 -15.84
CA LEU A 720 -6.31 6.47 -16.04
C LEU A 720 -6.23 7.44 -17.23
N LEU A 721 -5.14 8.22 -17.32
CA LEU A 721 -4.88 9.10 -18.47
C LEU A 721 -4.73 8.29 -19.77
N GLN A 722 -3.97 7.20 -19.74
CA GLN A 722 -3.79 6.30 -20.89
C GLN A 722 -5.13 5.76 -21.39
N THR A 723 -6.00 5.32 -20.48
CA THR A 723 -7.34 4.81 -20.78
C THR A 723 -8.23 5.91 -21.36
N ALA A 724 -8.27 7.09 -20.74
CA ALA A 724 -9.10 8.20 -21.20
C ALA A 724 -8.75 8.64 -22.64
N VAL A 725 -7.45 8.72 -22.97
CA VAL A 725 -7.01 9.08 -24.34
C VAL A 725 -6.98 7.89 -25.32
N GLY A 726 -7.32 6.69 -24.85
CA GLY A 726 -7.28 5.43 -25.63
C GLY A 726 -5.92 5.14 -26.25
N LEU A 727 -4.85 5.29 -25.46
CA LEU A 727 -3.48 5.15 -25.91
C LEU A 727 -2.99 3.69 -25.86
N THR A 728 -2.72 3.10 -27.03
CA THR A 728 -2.21 1.72 -27.16
C THR A 728 -1.01 1.66 -28.09
N ALA A 729 0.13 1.15 -27.58
CA ALA A 729 1.35 0.96 -28.36
C ALA A 729 1.46 -0.48 -28.91
N ASP A 730 1.95 -0.56 -30.14
CA ASP A 730 2.34 -1.78 -30.83
C ASP A 730 3.55 -1.46 -31.70
N VAL A 731 4.67 -1.18 -31.03
CA VAL A 731 5.94 -0.84 -31.69
C VAL A 731 6.44 -1.98 -32.60
N PRO A 732 6.34 -3.27 -32.23
CA PRO A 732 6.74 -4.36 -33.11
C PRO A 732 6.00 -4.38 -34.46
N ASN A 733 4.71 -4.01 -34.49
CA ASN A 733 3.97 -3.84 -35.75
C ASN A 733 3.98 -2.39 -36.28
N GLY A 734 4.76 -1.51 -35.67
CA GLY A 734 4.95 -0.12 -36.10
C GLY A 734 3.71 0.75 -35.96
N THR A 735 2.88 0.55 -34.93
CA THR A 735 1.64 1.34 -34.73
C THR A 735 1.50 1.90 -33.32
N LEU A 736 0.89 3.10 -33.26
CA LEU A 736 0.44 3.74 -32.03
C LEU A 736 -1.01 4.14 -32.25
N THR A 737 -1.93 3.67 -31.42
CA THR A 737 -3.34 4.07 -31.49
C THR A 737 -3.64 5.10 -30.42
N VAL A 738 -4.34 6.17 -30.79
CA VAL A 738 -4.89 7.17 -29.88
C VAL A 738 -6.36 7.33 -30.22
N ALA A 739 -7.22 6.73 -29.41
CA ALA A 739 -8.67 6.69 -29.63
C ALA A 739 -9.40 7.14 -28.36
N PRO A 740 -9.54 8.46 -28.13
CA PRO A 740 -10.19 8.97 -26.93
C PRO A 740 -11.60 8.40 -26.79
N ASP A 741 -11.91 7.93 -25.58
CA ASP A 741 -13.16 7.23 -25.34
C ASP A 741 -14.28 8.23 -25.02
N PRO A 742 -15.44 8.18 -25.70
CA PRO A 742 -16.57 9.08 -25.43
C PRO A 742 -17.08 9.04 -23.98
N ALA A 743 -16.89 7.94 -23.26
CA ALA A 743 -17.26 7.84 -21.84
C ALA A 743 -16.45 8.81 -20.96
N PHE A 744 -15.26 9.22 -21.40
CA PHE A 744 -14.39 10.17 -20.71
C PHE A 744 -14.56 11.61 -21.22
N ARG A 745 -15.63 11.94 -21.96
CA ARG A 745 -15.84 13.27 -22.55
C ARG A 745 -15.68 14.44 -21.56
N ASP A 746 -16.06 14.23 -20.30
CA ASP A 746 -15.99 15.26 -19.25
C ASP A 746 -14.53 15.55 -18.83
N TRP A 747 -13.57 14.74 -19.28
CA TRP A 747 -12.14 14.95 -19.10
C TRP A 747 -11.56 15.88 -20.15
N PHE A 748 -12.27 16.13 -21.25
CA PHE A 748 -11.77 16.90 -22.38
C PHE A 748 -12.28 18.36 -22.34
N PRO A 749 -11.47 19.35 -22.79
CA PRO A 749 -10.18 19.21 -23.45
C PRO A 749 -9.07 18.75 -22.48
N LEU A 750 -8.17 17.90 -22.97
CA LEU A 750 -7.06 17.34 -22.20
C LEU A 750 -5.79 17.35 -23.06
N ARG A 751 -4.66 17.75 -22.48
CA ARG A 751 -3.34 17.59 -23.11
C ARG A 751 -2.38 16.95 -22.13
N VAL A 752 -1.66 15.93 -22.59
CA VAL A 752 -0.63 15.22 -21.83
C VAL A 752 0.67 15.27 -22.63
N ASP A 753 1.69 15.91 -22.07
CA ASP A 753 3.07 15.92 -22.59
C ASP A 753 3.99 15.16 -21.63
N GLY A 754 5.18 14.79 -22.11
CA GLY A 754 6.17 14.02 -21.33
C GLY A 754 5.94 12.49 -21.38
N LEU A 755 5.09 12.00 -22.30
CA LEU A 755 4.93 10.58 -22.56
C LEU A 755 6.04 10.08 -23.50
N ARG A 756 6.20 8.75 -23.63
CA ARG A 756 7.16 8.13 -24.53
C ARG A 756 6.61 6.90 -25.24
N VAL A 757 7.12 6.63 -26.44
CA VAL A 757 6.91 5.37 -27.17
C VAL A 757 8.17 5.04 -27.96
N ALA A 758 8.63 3.78 -27.93
CA ALA A 758 9.88 3.36 -28.56
C ALA A 758 11.09 4.24 -28.18
N GLY A 759 11.14 4.72 -26.93
CA GLY A 759 12.19 5.62 -26.44
C GLY A 759 12.09 7.08 -26.94
N HIS A 760 11.13 7.41 -27.79
CA HIS A 760 10.94 8.77 -28.32
C HIS A 760 9.85 9.55 -27.58
N PRO A 761 9.94 10.89 -27.53
CA PRO A 761 8.90 11.73 -26.94
C PRO A 761 7.53 11.54 -27.63
N LEU A 762 6.47 11.61 -26.82
CA LEU A 762 5.08 11.58 -27.23
C LEU A 762 4.30 12.65 -26.47
N ALA A 763 3.47 13.38 -27.20
CA ALA A 763 2.45 14.26 -26.64
C ALA A 763 1.10 13.94 -27.26
N VAL A 764 0.05 13.91 -26.44
CA VAL A 764 -1.33 13.65 -26.86
C VAL A 764 -2.21 14.81 -26.43
N ALA A 765 -3.06 15.31 -27.32
CA ALA A 765 -4.07 16.31 -27.02
C ALA A 765 -5.43 15.83 -27.53
N VAL A 766 -6.48 16.02 -26.73
CA VAL A 766 -7.86 15.72 -27.06
C VAL A 766 -8.66 17.01 -26.91
N GLY A 767 -9.32 17.43 -27.99
CA GLY A 767 -10.20 18.60 -28.01
C GLY A 767 -11.50 18.35 -27.24
N ALA A 768 -12.24 19.43 -26.95
CA ALA A 768 -13.57 19.33 -26.33
C ALA A 768 -14.60 18.59 -27.22
N ASP A 769 -14.33 18.47 -28.52
CA ASP A 769 -15.10 17.69 -29.48
C ASP A 769 -14.66 16.21 -29.55
N GLY A 770 -13.74 15.78 -28.68
CA GLY A 770 -13.21 14.42 -28.64
C GLY A 770 -12.14 14.12 -29.69
N ARG A 771 -11.78 15.08 -30.57
CA ARG A 771 -10.76 14.85 -31.59
C ARG A 771 -9.36 14.79 -30.97
N ALA A 772 -8.62 13.74 -31.29
CA ALA A 772 -7.24 13.55 -30.85
C ALA A 772 -6.21 14.07 -31.85
N GLU A 773 -5.13 14.61 -31.31
CA GLU A 773 -3.86 14.81 -31.98
C GLU A 773 -2.77 14.10 -31.17
N ALA A 774 -1.83 13.45 -31.86
CA ALA A 774 -0.64 12.89 -31.23
C ALA A 774 0.61 13.31 -32.01
N ARG A 775 1.63 13.75 -31.28
CA ARG A 775 2.93 14.16 -31.83
C ARG A 775 4.01 13.27 -31.24
N THR A 776 4.74 12.58 -32.11
CA THR A 776 5.91 11.78 -31.71
C THR A 776 6.96 11.78 -32.81
N THR A 777 8.23 11.60 -32.43
CA THR A 777 9.32 11.34 -33.36
C THR A 777 9.57 9.85 -33.57
N ALA A 778 8.83 8.97 -32.89
CA ALA A 778 8.96 7.53 -33.06
C ALA A 778 8.63 7.09 -34.49
N PRO A 779 9.32 6.07 -35.02
CA PRO A 779 9.06 5.53 -36.35
C PRO A 779 7.81 4.61 -36.35
N VAL A 780 6.68 5.12 -35.85
CA VAL A 780 5.40 4.39 -35.77
C VAL A 780 4.30 5.13 -36.52
N ARG A 781 3.36 4.37 -37.08
CA ARG A 781 2.14 4.92 -37.67
C ARG A 781 1.13 5.24 -36.56
N VAL A 782 0.86 6.52 -36.36
CA VAL A 782 -0.21 6.98 -35.47
C VAL A 782 -1.57 6.72 -36.13
N ARG A 783 -2.44 5.99 -35.44
CA ARG A 783 -3.84 5.73 -35.81
C ARG A 783 -4.74 6.56 -34.91
N LEU A 784 -5.58 7.39 -35.53
CA LEU A 784 -6.61 8.18 -34.90
C LEU A 784 -7.97 7.65 -35.37
N PRO A 785 -9.03 7.69 -34.53
CA PRO A 785 -10.38 7.31 -34.95
C PRO A 785 -10.86 8.20 -36.10
N ASP A 786 -11.67 7.64 -37.00
CA ASP A 786 -12.23 8.38 -38.12
C ASP A 786 -13.25 9.41 -37.59
N PRO A 787 -13.25 10.68 -38.02
CA PRO A 787 -14.24 11.67 -37.59
C PRO A 787 -15.72 11.28 -37.83
N ALA A 788 -16.01 10.23 -38.60
CA ALA A 788 -17.36 9.69 -38.75
C ALA A 788 -17.84 8.82 -37.56
N ASP A 789 -16.91 8.21 -36.80
CA ASP A 789 -17.22 7.32 -35.68
C ASP A 789 -17.52 8.09 -34.37
N THR A 790 -17.22 9.38 -34.32
CA THR A 790 -17.37 10.24 -33.14
C THR A 790 -18.77 10.86 -32.99
N VAL A 791 -19.65 10.73 -33.99
CA VAL A 791 -20.99 11.38 -34.02
C VAL A 791 -22.13 10.43 -33.61
N ALA A 792 -21.85 9.15 -33.38
CA ALA A 792 -22.87 8.13 -33.13
C ALA A 792 -22.94 7.60 -31.67
N GLY A 793 -22.36 8.33 -30.70
CA GLY A 793 -22.37 7.98 -29.27
C GLY A 793 -23.33 8.81 -28.44
#